data_AF-A0A1F9MLN0-F1
#
_entry.id   AF-A0A1F9MLN0-F1
#
_cell.length_a   1.000
_cell.length_b   1.000
_cell.length_c   1.000
_cell.angle_alpha   90.00
_cell.angle_beta   90.00
_cell.angle_gamma   90.00
#
_symmetry.space_group_name_H-M   'P 1'
#
loop_
_entity.id
_entity.type
_entity.pdbx_description
1 polymer ?
#
loop_
_entity_poly.entity_id
_entity_poly.type
_entity_poly.pdbx_seq_one_letter_code
_entity_poly.pdbx_strand_id
1 'polypeptide(L)'
;MSLRINTNIAALTAHSNMIKNDSGLSASLEKLSSGLRINRAADDSAGMAIADSLKSQFLGLGQAVRNASDGISMVQTADGALDESIKIVNTIKTKSIQAAQDGQTTESRKAIQADINKLLEELDIIAKSTAFNGQKLLSGNFVDRKFQVGAYSGETVNISIGSAESTKVGHVTTGNLSLTNATGGTVQLSIYSNLQAKSFTLQAIDIQANNSAESGMGALADAINKLSDVLGVSASAVVESESSVAVAAGTTGSDFAINGVSIGAVTVVDNDADGALAKAINNKTSDHGVLASVGADGVLKLTSSDGRAISVTGGTGAPLAGSQLSTVGYVKLTQTGSNELLITDLAGGSATDFTTNLTTTGATTTTIDSTLAAGTTIATASTFAAGTILGGALTAAINSAATITTTQDSLIKAGSSLGATTIESGSILGGKFTTSAATYKTVGAALLTAGSTLAASSTLAAGTVLTQDIKDSNNDTILAGTVLNADTTTEANAITLSADMVIAHDSTLAASSTLAVGSYFGKDLTTAAGPVTLSQDMTLKSGSIINDTSLNLLAGSSVGAAVTTAAAYTTTQAMALESGSTIATASVLAAGSTLGGNVVTNGTKTAQNAVSLAAGSILIDATTLAQGTVLTNDMVVLDAASADVTLSAGTVLERDYVTNGNQTLAEAMTLAKDSVIQSGSTLAANAGGASGTSISDTATNRLSDVNVLTQEGAQIAIAVADSALKDLDKVRGDLGSVQNQLTSTIANLAATKVNIASAESSIRDVDFAEEAANFSKFQILTQASSFAMAQANASSQTVLSLLQG
;
A
#
# COMPACT_ATOMS: atom_id res chain seq x y z
N MET A 1 65.42 84.56 -33.92
CA MET A 1 66.15 83.32 -33.55
C MET A 1 67.51 83.71 -33.01
N SER A 2 67.93 83.27 -31.82
CA SER A 2 69.29 83.52 -31.32
C SER A 2 70.25 82.45 -31.87
N LEU A 3 71.23 82.83 -32.69
CA LEU A 3 72.29 81.90 -33.09
C LEU A 3 73.19 81.61 -31.89
N ARG A 4 73.11 80.39 -31.35
CA ARG A 4 74.07 79.84 -30.39
C ARG A 4 74.94 78.81 -31.13
N ILE A 5 76.24 79.07 -31.20
CA ILE A 5 77.15 78.32 -32.09
C ILE A 5 77.67 77.03 -31.41
N ASN A 6 77.90 77.04 -30.10
CA ASN A 6 78.47 75.90 -29.35
C ASN A 6 77.49 74.72 -29.13
N THR A 7 76.20 74.91 -29.44
CA THR A 7 75.18 73.85 -29.34
C THR A 7 74.28 73.92 -30.57
N ASN A 8 74.52 73.04 -31.54
CA ASN A 8 73.72 72.98 -32.77
C ASN A 8 72.35 72.34 -32.50
N ILE A 9 71.38 73.16 -32.10
CA ILE A 9 70.00 72.74 -31.79
C ILE A 9 69.32 72.11 -33.02
N ALA A 10 69.65 72.55 -34.23
CA ALA A 10 69.08 71.98 -35.46
C ALA A 10 69.56 70.54 -35.70
N ALA A 11 70.86 70.28 -35.56
CA ALA A 11 71.42 68.94 -35.64
C ALA A 11 70.95 68.03 -34.50
N LEU A 12 70.85 68.54 -33.26
CA LEU A 12 70.29 67.79 -32.13
C LEU A 12 68.80 67.43 -32.32
N THR A 13 68.02 68.32 -32.93
CA THR A 13 66.61 68.07 -33.27
C THR A 13 66.51 67.02 -34.39
N ALA A 14 67.33 67.13 -35.43
CA ALA A 14 67.41 66.13 -36.51
C ALA A 14 67.83 64.75 -35.97
N HIS A 15 68.81 64.68 -35.08
CA HIS A 15 69.26 63.46 -34.41
C HIS A 15 68.19 62.85 -33.50
N SER A 16 67.48 63.67 -32.71
CA SER A 16 66.35 63.20 -31.89
C SER A 16 65.22 62.63 -32.75
N ASN A 17 64.92 63.25 -33.90
CA ASN A 17 63.95 62.73 -34.85
C ASN A 17 64.46 61.47 -35.57
N MET A 18 65.75 61.39 -35.88
CA MET A 18 66.38 60.19 -36.44
C MET A 18 66.24 59.00 -35.50
N ILE A 19 66.56 59.15 -34.21
CA ILE A 19 66.38 58.08 -33.20
C ILE A 19 64.91 57.64 -33.10
N LYS A 20 63.96 58.58 -33.12
CA LYS A 20 62.52 58.25 -33.12
C LYS A 20 62.11 57.46 -34.36
N ASN A 21 62.57 57.86 -35.55
CA ASN A 21 62.28 57.16 -36.80
C ASN A 21 62.96 55.78 -36.87
N ASP A 22 64.17 55.64 -36.32
CA ASP A 22 64.93 54.39 -36.26
C ASP A 22 64.28 53.38 -35.27
N SER A 23 63.79 53.86 -34.13
CA SER A 23 62.97 53.05 -33.21
C SER A 23 61.63 52.64 -33.83
N GLY A 24 60.97 53.52 -34.59
CA GLY A 24 59.76 53.21 -35.36
C GLY A 24 60.01 52.17 -36.46
N LEU A 25 61.10 52.32 -37.21
CA LEU A 25 61.55 51.36 -38.23
C LEU A 25 61.80 49.97 -37.63
N SER A 26 62.51 49.93 -36.49
CA SER A 26 62.81 48.69 -35.77
C SER A 26 61.55 48.01 -35.24
N ALA A 27 60.60 48.77 -34.69
CA ALA A 27 59.32 48.24 -34.22
C ALA A 27 58.44 47.72 -35.36
N SER A 28 58.36 48.44 -36.49
CA SER A 28 57.65 47.96 -37.68
C SER A 28 58.28 46.68 -38.25
N LEU A 29 59.61 46.56 -38.23
CA LEU A 29 60.32 45.33 -38.62
C LEU A 29 60.05 44.17 -37.64
N GLU A 30 60.02 44.42 -36.33
CA GLU A 30 59.71 43.40 -35.31
C GLU A 30 58.28 42.84 -35.52
N LYS A 31 57.30 43.69 -35.84
CA LYS A 31 55.92 43.28 -36.15
C LYS A 31 55.78 42.57 -37.50
N LEU A 32 56.41 43.09 -38.56
CA LEU A 32 56.39 42.44 -39.89
C LEU A 32 57.10 41.07 -39.85
N SER A 33 58.12 40.91 -39.01
CA SER A 33 58.84 39.65 -38.83
C SER A 33 58.08 38.64 -37.98
N SER A 34 57.29 39.06 -36.99
CA SER A 34 56.50 38.16 -36.16
C SER A 34 55.11 37.86 -36.73
N GLY A 35 54.59 38.73 -37.61
CA GLY A 35 53.20 38.73 -38.06
C GLY A 35 52.22 39.30 -37.02
N LEU A 36 52.71 39.78 -35.87
CA LEU A 36 51.90 40.20 -34.75
C LEU A 36 52.06 41.71 -34.50
N ARG A 37 50.92 42.40 -34.35
CA ARG A 37 50.84 43.82 -33.96
C ARG A 37 51.29 44.06 -32.52
N ILE A 38 51.05 43.09 -31.64
CA ILE A 38 51.39 43.12 -30.21
C ILE A 38 52.43 42.02 -29.93
N ASN A 39 53.70 42.42 -29.81
CA ASN A 39 54.81 41.51 -29.53
C ASN A 39 55.20 41.53 -28.05
N ARG A 40 55.05 42.69 -27.38
CA ARG A 40 55.45 42.92 -25.99
C ARG A 40 54.32 43.56 -25.20
N ALA A 41 54.28 43.34 -23.89
CA ALA A 41 53.32 43.98 -22.98
C ALA A 41 53.44 45.51 -22.92
N ALA A 42 54.52 46.08 -23.47
CA ALA A 42 54.71 47.52 -23.63
C ALA A 42 54.01 48.11 -24.86
N ASP A 43 53.62 47.30 -25.84
CA ASP A 43 52.96 47.75 -27.08
C ASP A 43 51.47 48.03 -26.81
N ASP A 44 50.80 47.08 -26.14
CA ASP A 44 49.45 47.22 -25.58
C ASP A 44 49.26 46.19 -24.45
N SER A 45 49.25 46.65 -23.20
CA SER A 45 49.13 45.78 -22.03
C SER A 45 47.71 45.21 -21.86
N ALA A 46 46.68 45.92 -22.30
CA ALA A 46 45.29 45.45 -22.24
C ALA A 46 45.02 44.45 -23.38
N GLY A 47 45.44 44.79 -24.60
CA GLY A 47 45.38 43.91 -25.76
C GLY A 47 46.13 42.59 -25.54
N MET A 48 47.33 42.63 -24.95
CA MET A 48 48.07 41.41 -24.60
C MET A 48 47.35 40.56 -23.55
N ALA A 49 46.81 41.16 -22.48
CA ALA A 49 46.08 40.44 -21.44
C ALA A 49 44.81 39.76 -21.97
N ILE A 50 44.07 40.42 -22.87
CA ILE A 50 42.89 39.85 -23.54
C ILE A 50 43.32 38.74 -24.51
N ALA A 51 44.34 38.96 -25.34
CA ALA A 51 44.82 37.96 -26.29
C ALA A 51 45.32 36.69 -25.58
N ASP A 52 46.08 36.81 -24.49
CA ASP A 52 46.56 35.64 -23.74
C ASP A 52 45.42 34.93 -22.97
N SER A 53 44.35 35.65 -22.58
CA SER A 53 43.13 35.05 -22.03
C SER A 53 42.34 34.26 -23.09
N LEU A 54 42.12 34.85 -24.28
CA LEU A 54 41.48 34.18 -25.41
C LEU A 54 42.29 32.97 -25.88
N LYS A 55 43.63 33.07 -25.90
CA LYS A 55 44.53 31.96 -26.20
C LYS A 55 44.44 30.83 -25.18
N SER A 56 44.36 31.16 -23.89
CA SER A 56 44.13 30.18 -22.82
C SER A 56 42.80 29.46 -23.02
N GLN A 57 41.72 30.20 -23.34
CA GLN A 57 40.41 29.64 -23.63
C GLN A 57 40.43 28.76 -24.89
N PHE A 58 41.09 29.19 -25.97
CA PHE A 58 41.27 28.41 -27.20
C PHE A 58 41.99 27.08 -26.97
N LEU A 59 43.05 27.08 -26.14
CA LEU A 59 43.78 25.87 -25.75
C LEU A 59 42.89 24.95 -24.89
N GLY A 60 42.13 25.52 -23.95
CA GLY A 60 41.14 24.80 -23.14
C GLY A 60 40.06 24.13 -23.99
N LEU A 61 39.42 24.88 -24.89
CA LEU A 61 38.46 24.36 -25.86
C LEU A 61 39.09 23.29 -26.79
N GLY A 62 40.35 23.47 -27.16
CA GLY A 62 41.12 22.50 -27.93
C GLY A 62 41.30 21.16 -27.21
N GLN A 63 41.46 21.16 -25.89
CA GLN A 63 41.48 19.95 -25.08
C GLN A 63 40.07 19.41 -24.81
N ALA A 64 39.08 20.28 -24.55
CA ALA A 64 37.69 19.90 -24.37
C ALA A 64 37.11 19.13 -25.57
N VAL A 65 37.42 19.56 -26.79
CA VAL A 65 37.04 18.82 -28.02
C VAL A 65 37.69 17.44 -28.07
N ARG A 66 38.95 17.28 -27.64
CA ARG A 66 39.60 15.96 -27.55
C ARG A 66 38.93 15.07 -26.50
N ASN A 67 38.72 15.60 -25.29
CA ASN A 67 38.03 14.89 -24.21
C ASN A 67 36.63 14.42 -24.63
N ALA A 68 35.89 15.24 -25.39
CA ALA A 68 34.58 14.88 -25.92
C ALA A 68 34.66 13.78 -26.98
N SER A 69 35.65 13.83 -27.89
CA SER A 69 35.92 12.76 -28.86
C SER A 69 36.33 11.44 -28.19
N ASP A 70 37.13 11.49 -27.12
CA ASP A 70 37.47 10.32 -26.30
C ASP A 70 36.21 9.74 -25.64
N GLY A 71 35.30 10.60 -25.16
CA GLY A 71 33.99 10.22 -24.65
C GLY A 71 33.12 9.52 -25.70
N ILE A 72 33.06 10.03 -26.94
CA ILE A 72 32.37 9.37 -28.05
C ILE A 72 32.99 8.01 -28.35
N SER A 73 34.31 7.91 -28.41
CA SER A 73 35.01 6.65 -28.72
C SER A 73 34.77 5.59 -27.63
N MET A 74 34.71 6.00 -26.36
CA MET A 74 34.35 5.14 -25.24
C MET A 74 32.89 4.69 -25.31
N VAL A 75 31.95 5.60 -25.60
CA VAL A 75 30.52 5.29 -25.77
C VAL A 75 30.30 4.32 -26.94
N GLN A 76 30.98 4.51 -28.06
CA GLN A 76 30.94 3.59 -29.21
C GLN A 76 31.53 2.22 -28.89
N THR A 77 32.57 2.15 -28.04
CA THR A 77 33.12 0.87 -27.55
C THR A 77 32.10 0.13 -26.67
N ALA A 78 31.34 0.85 -25.85
CA ALA A 78 30.26 0.27 -25.04
C ALA A 78 29.05 -0.16 -25.89
N ASP A 79 28.59 0.67 -26.84
CA ASP A 79 27.48 0.35 -27.75
C ASP A 79 27.79 -0.87 -28.63
N GLY A 80 28.99 -0.96 -29.20
CA GLY A 80 29.41 -2.12 -29.99
C GLY A 80 29.46 -3.43 -29.20
N ALA A 81 29.83 -3.38 -27.91
CA ALA A 81 29.78 -4.54 -27.02
C ALA A 81 28.34 -4.89 -26.60
N LEU A 82 27.49 -3.90 -26.34
CA LEU A 82 26.07 -4.08 -26.04
C LEU A 82 25.29 -4.67 -27.22
N ASP A 83 25.62 -4.29 -28.45
CA ASP A 83 25.03 -4.87 -29.66
C ASP A 83 25.30 -6.38 -29.76
N GLU A 84 26.44 -6.86 -29.26
CA GLU A 84 26.73 -8.29 -29.18
C GLU A 84 25.99 -8.96 -28.00
N SER A 85 25.94 -8.32 -26.83
CA SER A 85 25.09 -8.78 -25.72
C SER A 85 23.62 -8.94 -26.15
N ILE A 86 23.07 -8.00 -26.93
CA ILE A 86 21.71 -8.05 -27.46
C ILE A 86 21.53 -9.24 -28.42
N LYS A 87 22.50 -9.54 -29.30
CA LYS A 87 22.45 -10.75 -30.17
C LYS A 87 22.46 -12.05 -29.36
N ILE A 88 23.26 -12.09 -28.30
CA ILE A 88 23.33 -13.25 -27.40
C ILE A 88 21.99 -13.44 -26.66
N VAL A 89 21.39 -12.38 -26.10
CA VAL A 89 20.08 -12.47 -25.43
C VAL A 89 18.97 -12.87 -26.42
N ASN A 90 18.97 -12.36 -27.66
CA ASN A 90 18.05 -12.82 -28.70
C ASN A 90 18.23 -14.31 -29.04
N THR A 91 19.47 -14.81 -29.00
CA THR A 91 19.77 -16.23 -29.21
C THR A 91 19.29 -17.09 -28.03
N ILE A 92 19.47 -16.61 -26.79
CA ILE A 92 18.91 -17.23 -25.57
C ILE A 92 17.39 -17.27 -25.67
N LYS A 93 16.73 -16.16 -26.02
CA LYS A 93 15.27 -16.12 -26.25
C LYS A 93 14.83 -17.16 -27.28
N THR A 94 15.53 -17.26 -28.41
CA THR A 94 15.22 -18.23 -29.48
C THR A 94 15.36 -19.68 -28.98
N LYS A 95 16.40 -19.99 -28.20
CA LYS A 95 16.59 -21.29 -27.56
C LYS A 95 15.53 -21.57 -26.49
N SER A 96 15.10 -20.57 -25.72
CA SER A 96 14.00 -20.70 -24.76
C SER A 96 12.67 -20.98 -25.45
N ILE A 97 12.37 -20.32 -26.59
CA ILE A 97 11.22 -20.64 -27.44
C ILE A 97 11.29 -22.08 -27.95
N GLN A 98 12.47 -22.55 -28.39
CA GLN A 98 12.67 -23.93 -28.80
C GLN A 98 12.40 -24.93 -27.66
N ALA A 99 12.88 -24.64 -26.44
CA ALA A 99 12.67 -25.48 -25.25
C ALA A 99 11.23 -25.42 -24.68
N ALA A 100 10.47 -24.37 -24.98
CA ALA A 100 9.06 -24.23 -24.60
C ALA A 100 8.11 -25.06 -25.47
N GLN A 101 8.59 -25.64 -26.57
CA GLN A 101 7.80 -26.55 -27.41
C GLN A 101 7.63 -27.92 -26.73
N ASP A 102 6.39 -28.41 -26.65
CA ASP A 102 6.06 -29.65 -25.95
C ASP A 102 6.69 -30.91 -26.58
N GLY A 103 6.94 -30.90 -27.89
CA GLY A 103 7.69 -31.95 -28.59
C GLY A 103 9.17 -32.10 -28.18
N GLN A 104 9.67 -31.30 -27.22
CA GLN A 104 11.01 -31.44 -26.65
C GLN A 104 11.02 -32.38 -25.44
N THR A 105 11.86 -33.42 -25.51
CA THR A 105 12.15 -34.32 -24.38
C THR A 105 13.01 -33.64 -23.31
N THR A 106 13.06 -34.22 -22.11
CA THR A 106 13.92 -33.72 -21.01
C THR A 106 15.41 -33.68 -21.39
N GLU A 107 15.90 -34.67 -22.16
CA GLU A 107 17.29 -34.70 -22.62
C GLU A 107 17.59 -33.63 -23.68
N SER A 108 16.67 -33.35 -24.61
CA SER A 108 16.86 -32.26 -25.57
C SER A 108 16.79 -30.87 -24.90
N ARG A 109 15.90 -30.67 -23.91
CA ARG A 109 15.87 -29.44 -23.09
C ARG A 109 17.16 -29.24 -22.31
N LYS A 110 17.75 -30.31 -21.77
CA LYS A 110 19.05 -30.29 -21.08
C LYS A 110 20.22 -29.92 -22.00
N ALA A 111 20.20 -30.38 -23.27
CA ALA A 111 21.16 -29.93 -24.27
C ALA A 111 20.98 -28.43 -24.60
N ILE A 112 19.74 -27.96 -24.77
CA ILE A 112 19.45 -26.53 -25.00
C ILE A 112 19.89 -25.68 -23.79
N GLN A 113 19.69 -26.14 -22.55
CA GLN A 113 20.18 -25.47 -21.35
C GLN A 113 21.71 -25.37 -21.33
N ALA A 114 22.43 -26.41 -21.78
CA ALA A 114 23.89 -26.37 -21.85
C ALA A 114 24.40 -25.29 -22.83
N ASP A 115 23.71 -25.12 -23.97
CA ASP A 115 23.99 -24.01 -24.90
C ASP A 115 23.66 -22.65 -24.28
N ILE A 116 22.52 -22.51 -23.60
CA ILE A 116 22.14 -21.26 -22.90
C ILE A 116 23.18 -20.90 -21.84
N ASN A 117 23.66 -21.86 -21.05
CA ASN A 117 24.72 -21.63 -20.06
C ASN A 117 26.01 -21.11 -20.70
N LYS A 118 26.35 -21.56 -21.92
CA LYS A 118 27.52 -21.05 -22.67
C LYS A 118 27.31 -19.64 -23.20
N LEU A 119 26.11 -19.32 -23.68
CA LEU A 119 25.73 -17.98 -24.09
C LEU A 119 25.72 -16.99 -22.91
N LEU A 120 25.28 -17.43 -21.72
CA LEU A 120 25.36 -16.63 -20.49
C LEU A 120 26.81 -16.37 -20.04
N GLU A 121 27.68 -17.37 -20.14
CA GLU A 121 29.13 -17.22 -19.89
C GLU A 121 29.77 -16.22 -20.88
N GLU A 122 29.42 -16.27 -22.16
CA GLU A 122 29.89 -15.33 -23.18
C GLU A 122 29.39 -13.89 -22.93
N LEU A 123 28.11 -13.72 -22.59
CA LEU A 123 27.52 -12.43 -22.21
C LEU A 123 28.25 -11.80 -21.02
N ASP A 124 28.49 -12.60 -19.96
CA ASP A 124 29.25 -12.17 -18.78
C ASP A 124 30.71 -11.83 -19.12
N ILE A 125 31.34 -12.59 -20.02
CA ILE A 125 32.70 -12.28 -20.52
C ILE A 125 32.69 -10.94 -21.25
N ILE A 126 31.72 -10.64 -22.12
CA ILE A 126 31.62 -9.34 -22.81
C ILE A 126 31.44 -8.21 -21.79
N ALA A 127 30.50 -8.35 -20.85
CA ALA A 127 30.24 -7.35 -19.83
C ALA A 127 31.46 -7.07 -18.93
N LYS A 128 32.18 -8.11 -18.51
CA LYS A 128 33.34 -8.03 -17.60
C LYS A 128 34.67 -7.76 -18.31
N SER A 129 34.81 -8.07 -19.60
CA SER A 129 36.04 -7.81 -20.37
C SER A 129 36.07 -6.40 -20.95
N THR A 130 34.94 -5.90 -21.48
CA THR A 130 34.83 -4.61 -22.18
C THR A 130 35.38 -3.46 -21.34
N ALA A 131 36.44 -2.84 -21.85
CA ALA A 131 37.18 -1.80 -21.16
C ALA A 131 37.70 -0.73 -22.13
N PHE A 132 37.72 0.53 -21.68
CA PHE A 132 38.42 1.62 -22.35
C PHE A 132 39.48 2.18 -21.41
N ASN A 133 40.74 2.20 -21.85
CA ASN A 133 41.90 2.63 -21.05
C ASN A 133 41.92 2.01 -19.63
N GLY A 134 41.68 0.70 -19.54
CA GLY A 134 41.63 -0.07 -18.30
C GLY A 134 40.34 0.06 -17.47
N GLN A 135 39.46 1.03 -17.77
CA GLN A 135 38.19 1.20 -17.07
C GLN A 135 37.10 0.29 -17.66
N LYS A 136 36.44 -0.50 -16.81
CA LYS A 136 35.31 -1.36 -17.20
C LYS A 136 34.06 -0.52 -17.44
N LEU A 137 33.40 -0.76 -18.58
CA LEU A 137 32.25 0.04 -19.02
C LEU A 137 30.91 -0.62 -18.63
N LEU A 138 30.78 -1.92 -18.84
CA LEU A 138 29.51 -2.65 -18.77
C LEU A 138 29.27 -3.43 -17.45
N SER A 139 30.15 -3.30 -16.45
CA SER A 139 29.94 -3.94 -15.14
C SER A 139 28.94 -3.21 -14.24
N GLY A 140 28.50 -2.00 -14.63
CA GLY A 140 27.64 -1.12 -13.82
C GLY A 140 28.38 -0.25 -12.80
N ASN A 141 29.72 -0.32 -12.71
CA ASN A 141 30.54 0.60 -11.90
C ASN A 141 30.81 1.95 -12.60
N PHE A 142 30.39 2.08 -13.88
CA PHE A 142 30.61 3.26 -14.70
C PHE A 142 29.44 4.24 -14.56
N VAL A 143 29.24 4.76 -13.34
CA VAL A 143 28.19 5.74 -13.01
C VAL A 143 28.80 7.12 -12.79
N ASP A 144 28.11 8.17 -13.23
CA ASP A 144 28.43 9.59 -13.05
C ASP A 144 29.88 9.99 -13.40
N ARG A 145 30.39 9.46 -14.51
CA ARG A 145 31.74 9.78 -15.00
C ARG A 145 31.71 11.09 -15.74
N LYS A 146 32.39 12.10 -15.18
CA LYS A 146 32.41 13.48 -15.68
C LYS A 146 33.50 13.68 -16.71
N PHE A 147 33.12 14.09 -17.91
CA PHE A 147 34.04 14.49 -18.98
C PHE A 147 34.08 16.01 -19.05
N GLN A 148 35.25 16.60 -18.85
CA GLN A 148 35.46 18.04 -18.99
C GLN A 148 35.39 18.42 -20.48
N VAL A 149 34.30 19.07 -20.87
CA VAL A 149 33.98 19.47 -22.25
C VAL A 149 33.88 20.98 -22.42
N GLY A 150 34.42 21.75 -21.49
CA GLY A 150 34.56 23.20 -21.64
C GLY A 150 35.92 23.73 -21.18
N ALA A 151 36.11 25.04 -21.31
CA ALA A 151 37.36 25.72 -20.93
C ALA A 151 37.39 26.13 -19.44
N TYR A 152 36.24 26.20 -18.79
CA TYR A 152 36.09 26.61 -17.39
C TYR A 152 35.73 25.43 -16.47
N SER A 153 36.03 25.59 -15.17
CA SER A 153 35.77 24.55 -14.17
C SER A 153 34.27 24.25 -14.05
N GLY A 154 33.90 22.96 -14.07
CA GLY A 154 32.53 22.50 -13.94
C GLY A 154 31.76 22.34 -15.26
N GLU A 155 32.34 22.71 -16.39
CA GLU A 155 31.77 22.48 -17.73
C GLU A 155 31.94 21.00 -18.15
N THR A 156 31.13 20.12 -17.54
CA THR A 156 31.23 18.67 -17.72
C THR A 156 29.95 18.03 -18.27
N VAL A 157 30.10 17.02 -19.13
CA VAL A 157 29.04 16.04 -19.46
C VAL A 157 29.23 14.81 -18.56
N ASN A 158 28.16 14.37 -17.91
CA ASN A 158 28.14 13.11 -17.17
C ASN A 158 27.82 11.97 -18.13
N ILE A 159 28.57 10.87 -18.03
CA ILE A 159 28.29 9.62 -18.71
C ILE A 159 28.06 8.54 -17.64
N SER A 160 26.92 7.89 -17.70
CA SER A 160 26.54 6.74 -16.89
C SER A 160 26.20 5.58 -17.82
N ILE A 161 26.74 4.39 -17.55
CA ILE A 161 26.52 3.19 -18.35
C ILE A 161 25.99 2.11 -17.41
N GLY A 162 24.84 1.53 -17.76
CA GLY A 162 24.21 0.45 -17.00
C GLY A 162 25.04 -0.83 -17.01
N SER A 163 24.72 -1.75 -16.10
CA SER A 163 25.32 -3.08 -16.13
C SER A 163 24.69 -3.92 -17.25
N ALA A 164 25.51 -4.70 -17.95
CA ALA A 164 25.06 -5.70 -18.92
C ALA A 164 25.30 -7.15 -18.42
N GLU A 165 25.69 -7.32 -17.15
CA GLU A 165 25.94 -8.65 -16.57
C GLU A 165 24.63 -9.44 -16.43
N SER A 166 24.69 -10.76 -16.66
CA SER A 166 23.53 -11.67 -16.52
C SER A 166 22.89 -11.60 -15.12
N THR A 167 23.68 -11.30 -14.09
CA THR A 167 23.23 -11.11 -12.71
C THR A 167 22.64 -9.71 -12.44
N LYS A 168 22.45 -8.85 -13.45
CA LYS A 168 21.98 -7.46 -13.30
C LYS A 168 20.93 -7.02 -14.32
N VAL A 169 20.64 -7.83 -15.33
CA VAL A 169 19.58 -7.59 -16.33
C VAL A 169 18.54 -8.70 -16.30
N GLY A 170 17.34 -8.43 -16.84
CA GLY A 170 16.30 -9.43 -17.02
C GLY A 170 15.53 -9.79 -15.76
N HIS A 171 15.31 -8.81 -14.87
CA HIS A 171 14.54 -9.03 -13.65
C HIS A 171 13.07 -9.30 -13.94
N VAL A 172 12.61 -10.50 -13.57
CA VAL A 172 11.22 -10.92 -13.68
C VAL A 172 10.76 -11.53 -12.38
N THR A 173 9.79 -10.90 -11.72
CA THR A 173 9.15 -11.44 -10.52
C THR A 173 7.95 -12.29 -10.93
N THR A 174 7.95 -13.57 -10.57
CA THR A 174 6.79 -14.45 -10.68
C THR A 174 6.14 -14.65 -9.33
N GLY A 175 4.83 -14.90 -9.29
CA GLY A 175 4.12 -15.28 -8.07
C GLY A 175 2.73 -15.86 -8.37
N ASN A 176 2.22 -16.71 -7.48
CA ASN A 176 0.96 -17.42 -7.65
C ASN A 176 -0.13 -16.74 -6.83
N LEU A 177 -1.03 -16.01 -7.49
CA LEU A 177 -2.19 -15.39 -6.89
C LEU A 177 -3.31 -16.42 -6.70
N SER A 178 -3.60 -16.75 -5.45
CA SER A 178 -4.65 -17.70 -5.06
C SER A 178 -5.68 -17.04 -4.14
N LEU A 179 -6.89 -17.60 -4.09
CA LEU A 179 -7.90 -17.22 -3.10
C LEU A 179 -7.60 -17.93 -1.78
N THR A 180 -7.71 -17.23 -0.65
CA THR A 180 -7.55 -17.84 0.69
C THR A 180 -8.69 -18.80 1.04
N ASN A 181 -9.83 -18.71 0.34
CA ASN A 181 -10.92 -19.66 0.41
C ASN A 181 -11.07 -20.40 -0.93
N ALA A 182 -10.88 -21.73 -0.90
CA ALA A 182 -10.94 -22.59 -2.08
C ALA A 182 -12.33 -22.73 -2.70
N THR A 183 -13.38 -22.17 -2.10
CA THR A 183 -14.78 -22.29 -2.53
C THR A 183 -15.19 -21.21 -3.54
N GLY A 184 -14.31 -20.26 -3.87
CA GLY A 184 -14.59 -19.12 -4.75
C GLY A 184 -14.98 -17.85 -3.99
N GLY A 185 -15.38 -16.81 -4.72
CA GLY A 185 -15.77 -15.50 -4.17
C GLY A 185 -15.50 -14.34 -5.12
N THR A 186 -16.03 -13.16 -4.79
CA THR A 186 -15.82 -11.93 -5.55
C THR A 186 -14.46 -11.33 -5.23
N VAL A 187 -13.65 -11.12 -6.27
CA VAL A 187 -12.25 -10.68 -6.19
C VAL A 187 -12.10 -9.34 -6.88
N GLN A 188 -11.50 -8.35 -6.21
CA GLN A 188 -11.17 -7.04 -6.78
C GLN A 188 -9.73 -6.62 -6.47
N LEU A 189 -8.86 -6.68 -7.48
CA LEU A 189 -7.45 -6.34 -7.34
C LEU A 189 -7.16 -4.85 -7.55
N SER A 190 -6.19 -4.34 -6.80
CA SER A 190 -5.45 -3.12 -7.10
C SER A 190 -3.98 -3.45 -7.36
N ILE A 191 -3.54 -3.34 -8.62
CA ILE A 191 -2.17 -3.67 -9.06
C ILE A 191 -1.34 -2.40 -9.18
N TYR A 192 -0.16 -2.35 -8.54
CA TYR A 192 0.77 -1.24 -8.70
C TYR A 192 1.62 -1.39 -9.97
N SER A 193 1.49 -0.44 -10.90
CA SER A 193 2.34 -0.36 -12.09
C SER A 193 3.69 0.26 -11.74
N ASN A 194 4.77 -0.50 -11.88
CA ASN A 194 6.16 0.00 -11.84
C ASN A 194 6.47 0.92 -13.04
N LEU A 195 5.75 0.77 -14.17
CA LEU A 195 5.92 1.61 -15.37
C LEU A 195 5.35 3.03 -15.18
N GLN A 196 4.23 3.17 -14.44
CA GLN A 196 3.54 4.45 -14.27
C GLN A 196 3.56 4.99 -12.83
N ALA A 197 4.23 4.28 -11.90
CA ALA A 197 4.28 4.58 -10.48
C ALA A 197 2.90 4.84 -9.84
N LYS A 198 1.90 4.03 -10.23
CA LYS A 198 0.49 4.21 -9.87
C LYS A 198 -0.25 2.88 -9.78
N SER A 199 -1.17 2.79 -8.82
CA SER A 199 -2.10 1.65 -8.68
C SER A 199 -3.30 1.74 -9.63
N PHE A 200 -3.68 0.61 -10.20
CA PHE A 200 -4.84 0.44 -11.06
C PHE A 200 -5.79 -0.60 -10.46
N THR A 201 -7.04 -0.19 -10.24
CA THR A 201 -8.12 -1.06 -9.76
C THR A 201 -8.75 -1.79 -10.93
N LEU A 202 -8.81 -3.12 -10.86
CA LEU A 202 -9.52 -3.95 -11.83
C LEU A 202 -11.03 -3.94 -11.55
N GLN A 203 -11.81 -4.37 -12.54
CA GLN A 203 -13.22 -4.70 -12.35
C GLN A 203 -13.32 -5.90 -11.40
N ALA A 204 -14.30 -5.89 -10.49
CA ALA A 204 -14.58 -7.04 -9.65
C ALA A 204 -15.05 -8.23 -10.50
N ILE A 205 -14.50 -9.41 -10.25
CA ILE A 205 -14.82 -10.66 -10.94
C ILE A 205 -15.24 -11.68 -9.90
N ASP A 206 -16.37 -12.35 -10.13
CA ASP A 206 -16.90 -13.34 -9.19
C ASP A 206 -16.49 -14.75 -9.59
N ILE A 207 -15.64 -15.34 -8.76
CA ILE A 207 -15.04 -16.65 -9.02
C ILE A 207 -15.96 -17.73 -8.43
N GLN A 208 -16.53 -18.57 -9.28
CA GLN A 208 -17.50 -19.58 -8.86
C GLN A 208 -17.28 -20.91 -9.59
N ALA A 209 -17.57 -22.00 -8.89
CA ALA A 209 -17.53 -23.35 -9.44
C ALA A 209 -18.86 -23.74 -10.15
N ASN A 210 -19.35 -22.86 -11.03
CA ASN A 210 -20.68 -22.89 -11.65
C ASN A 210 -20.66 -23.33 -13.14
N ASN A 211 -19.54 -23.86 -13.62
CA ASN A 211 -19.29 -24.25 -15.02
C ASN A 211 -19.26 -23.10 -16.07
N SER A 212 -19.11 -21.85 -15.65
CA SER A 212 -18.85 -20.70 -16.54
C SER A 212 -17.35 -20.42 -16.64
N ALA A 213 -16.88 -20.05 -17.84
CA ALA A 213 -15.51 -19.58 -18.05
C ALA A 213 -15.32 -18.15 -17.53
N GLU A 214 -16.38 -17.35 -17.61
CA GLU A 214 -16.48 -15.98 -17.10
C GLU A 214 -16.38 -15.90 -15.56
N SER A 215 -16.68 -17.00 -14.86
CA SER A 215 -16.53 -17.16 -13.40
C SER A 215 -15.24 -17.88 -12.98
N GLY A 216 -14.25 -18.00 -13.88
CA GLY A 216 -12.99 -18.71 -13.64
C GLY A 216 -11.78 -17.82 -13.33
N MET A 217 -10.67 -18.45 -12.89
CA MET A 217 -9.35 -17.80 -12.84
C MET A 217 -8.91 -17.29 -14.23
N GLY A 218 -9.39 -17.90 -15.32
CA GLY A 218 -9.22 -17.43 -16.69
C GLY A 218 -9.68 -15.98 -16.88
N ALA A 219 -10.90 -15.65 -16.44
CA ALA A 219 -11.44 -14.30 -16.53
C ALA A 219 -10.61 -13.27 -15.74
N LEU A 220 -10.07 -13.66 -14.57
CA LEU A 220 -9.18 -12.81 -13.78
C LEU A 220 -7.82 -12.60 -14.48
N ALA A 221 -7.24 -13.66 -15.07
CA ALA A 221 -6.01 -13.53 -15.85
C ALA A 221 -6.21 -12.64 -17.09
N ASP A 222 -7.32 -12.78 -17.81
CA ASP A 222 -7.66 -11.93 -18.97
C ASP A 222 -7.85 -10.47 -18.58
N ALA A 223 -8.47 -10.19 -17.44
CA ALA A 223 -8.64 -8.82 -16.94
C ALA A 223 -7.30 -8.15 -16.60
N ILE A 224 -6.31 -8.92 -16.09
CA ILE A 224 -4.94 -8.43 -15.88
C ILE A 224 -4.23 -8.25 -17.23
N ASN A 225 -4.28 -9.24 -18.11
CA ASN A 225 -3.64 -9.21 -19.43
C ASN A 225 -4.14 -8.06 -20.32
N LYS A 226 -5.42 -7.70 -20.23
CA LYS A 226 -6.00 -6.54 -20.93
C LYS A 226 -5.37 -5.19 -20.54
N LEU A 227 -4.73 -5.11 -19.37
CA LEU A 227 -3.97 -3.94 -18.91
C LEU A 227 -2.45 -4.20 -18.86
N SER A 228 -1.95 -5.32 -19.41
CA SER A 228 -0.53 -5.71 -19.31
C SER A 228 0.45 -4.65 -19.82
N ASP A 229 0.14 -3.97 -20.94
CA ASP A 229 0.92 -2.84 -21.49
C ASP A 229 1.11 -1.68 -20.49
N VAL A 230 0.13 -1.49 -19.60
CA VAL A 230 0.08 -0.43 -18.58
C VAL A 230 0.67 -0.89 -17.24
N LEU A 231 0.43 -2.15 -16.87
CA LEU A 231 0.83 -2.72 -15.59
C LEU A 231 2.27 -3.25 -15.59
N GLY A 232 2.78 -3.72 -16.73
CA GLY A 232 4.03 -4.49 -16.81
C GLY A 232 3.92 -5.93 -16.28
N VAL A 233 2.69 -6.38 -16.00
CA VAL A 233 2.34 -7.70 -15.46
C VAL A 233 1.56 -8.49 -16.50
N SER A 234 1.99 -9.71 -16.80
CA SER A 234 1.19 -10.72 -17.50
C SER A 234 0.67 -11.77 -16.50
N ALA A 235 -0.43 -12.40 -16.87
CA ALA A 235 -1.14 -13.37 -16.05
C ALA A 235 -1.47 -14.64 -16.86
N SER A 236 -1.41 -15.80 -16.23
CA SER A 236 -1.87 -17.07 -16.79
C SER A 236 -2.67 -17.82 -15.74
N ALA A 237 -3.89 -18.25 -16.07
CA ALA A 237 -4.68 -19.07 -15.17
C ALA A 237 -4.16 -20.52 -15.18
N VAL A 238 -3.88 -21.06 -14.01
CA VAL A 238 -3.50 -22.47 -13.81
C VAL A 238 -4.55 -23.11 -12.91
N VAL A 239 -5.41 -23.92 -13.52
CA VAL A 239 -6.44 -24.68 -12.80
C VAL A 239 -6.24 -26.16 -13.10
N GLU A 240 -5.44 -26.79 -12.23
CA GLU A 240 -5.10 -28.21 -12.29
C GLU A 240 -5.37 -28.88 -10.94
N SER A 241 -5.78 -30.14 -10.97
CA SER A 241 -5.93 -30.98 -9.78
C SER A 241 -5.45 -32.40 -10.08
N GLU A 242 -4.74 -33.01 -9.13
CA GLU A 242 -4.19 -34.36 -9.23
C GLU A 242 -4.75 -35.23 -8.11
N SER A 243 -5.03 -36.51 -8.39
CA SER A 243 -5.50 -37.44 -7.36
C SER A 243 -4.40 -37.74 -6.34
N SER A 244 -4.75 -37.82 -5.06
CA SER A 244 -3.78 -38.06 -3.98
C SER A 244 -3.27 -39.52 -3.93
N VAL A 245 -3.90 -40.39 -4.72
CA VAL A 245 -3.59 -41.81 -4.88
C VAL A 245 -3.74 -42.15 -6.37
N ALA A 246 -3.01 -43.16 -6.85
CA ALA A 246 -3.23 -43.74 -8.16
C ALA A 246 -4.66 -44.34 -8.28
N VAL A 247 -5.22 -44.34 -9.48
CA VAL A 247 -6.58 -44.82 -9.75
C VAL A 247 -6.69 -46.33 -9.42
N ALA A 248 -7.54 -46.67 -8.46
CA ALA A 248 -7.76 -48.08 -8.07
C ALA A 248 -8.84 -48.76 -8.93
N ALA A 249 -8.75 -50.07 -9.13
CA ALA A 249 -9.80 -50.84 -9.77
C ALA A 249 -11.13 -50.73 -9.02
N GLY A 250 -12.22 -50.47 -9.75
CA GLY A 250 -13.55 -50.29 -9.16
C GLY A 250 -14.54 -49.64 -10.12
N THR A 251 -15.60 -49.05 -9.58
CA THR A 251 -16.61 -48.31 -10.35
C THR A 251 -16.91 -46.98 -9.65
N THR A 252 -17.02 -45.89 -10.41
CA THR A 252 -17.49 -44.59 -9.91
C THR A 252 -18.98 -44.62 -9.58
N GLY A 253 -19.45 -43.67 -8.75
CA GLY A 253 -20.87 -43.53 -8.43
C GLY A 253 -21.71 -43.16 -9.66
N SER A 254 -22.99 -43.55 -9.66
CA SER A 254 -23.94 -43.20 -10.73
C SER A 254 -24.21 -41.69 -10.82
N ASP A 255 -23.92 -40.97 -9.75
CA ASP A 255 -24.04 -39.53 -9.57
C ASP A 255 -22.75 -38.75 -9.86
N PHE A 256 -21.64 -39.43 -10.19
CA PHE A 256 -20.35 -38.81 -10.49
C PHE A 256 -20.47 -37.77 -11.60
N ALA A 257 -20.10 -36.52 -11.29
CA ALA A 257 -20.28 -35.35 -12.15
C ALA A 257 -19.12 -34.35 -12.01
N ILE A 258 -18.74 -33.72 -13.11
CA ILE A 258 -17.70 -32.68 -13.19
C ILE A 258 -18.36 -31.38 -13.66
N ASN A 259 -18.19 -30.29 -12.90
CA ASN A 259 -18.83 -29.00 -13.14
C ASN A 259 -20.35 -29.11 -13.39
N GLY A 260 -21.03 -29.95 -12.60
CA GLY A 260 -22.47 -30.23 -12.74
C GLY A 260 -22.86 -31.15 -13.90
N VAL A 261 -21.94 -31.51 -14.79
CA VAL A 261 -22.18 -32.45 -15.90
C VAL A 261 -21.95 -33.88 -15.41
N SER A 262 -23.02 -34.69 -15.34
CA SER A 262 -22.92 -36.10 -14.95
C SER A 262 -22.08 -36.89 -15.96
N ILE A 263 -21.01 -37.52 -15.46
CA ILE A 263 -20.20 -38.51 -16.19
C ILE A 263 -20.83 -39.90 -16.04
N GLY A 264 -21.31 -40.22 -14.83
CA GLY A 264 -21.99 -41.46 -14.47
C GLY A 264 -21.05 -42.55 -13.96
N ALA A 265 -21.60 -43.77 -13.81
CA ALA A 265 -20.86 -44.93 -13.33
C ALA A 265 -19.94 -45.49 -14.43
N VAL A 266 -18.63 -45.43 -14.20
CA VAL A 266 -17.56 -45.92 -15.06
C VAL A 266 -16.80 -46.98 -14.30
N THR A 267 -16.72 -48.20 -14.86
CA THR A 267 -15.85 -49.25 -14.33
C THR A 267 -14.45 -49.05 -14.88
N VAL A 268 -13.44 -49.11 -14.00
CA VAL A 268 -12.04 -48.82 -14.31
C VAL A 268 -11.16 -49.90 -13.72
N VAL A 269 -10.01 -50.15 -14.35
CA VAL A 269 -8.97 -51.06 -13.85
C VAL A 269 -7.89 -50.29 -13.09
N ASP A 270 -7.00 -51.00 -12.38
CA ASP A 270 -5.87 -50.38 -11.69
C ASP A 270 -5.04 -49.51 -12.66
N ASN A 271 -4.69 -48.31 -12.20
CA ASN A 271 -4.02 -47.23 -12.94
C ASN A 271 -4.72 -46.77 -14.24
N ASP A 272 -6.05 -46.99 -14.36
CA ASP A 272 -6.84 -46.69 -15.57
C ASP A 272 -6.17 -47.21 -16.87
N ALA A 273 -5.60 -48.42 -16.82
CA ALA A 273 -4.78 -48.97 -17.91
C ALA A 273 -5.56 -49.21 -19.23
N ASP A 274 -6.89 -49.25 -19.18
CA ASP A 274 -7.78 -49.24 -20.35
C ASP A 274 -8.19 -47.81 -20.79
N GLY A 275 -7.84 -46.79 -20.00
CA GLY A 275 -8.18 -45.39 -20.18
C GLY A 275 -9.68 -45.11 -20.07
N ALA A 276 -10.44 -45.97 -19.38
CA ALA A 276 -11.89 -45.87 -19.32
C ALA A 276 -12.35 -44.59 -18.60
N LEU A 277 -11.69 -44.22 -17.50
CA LEU A 277 -12.00 -43.02 -16.72
C LEU A 277 -11.65 -41.76 -17.51
N ALA A 278 -10.42 -41.69 -18.03
CA ALA A 278 -9.95 -40.55 -18.80
C ALA A 278 -10.83 -40.32 -20.06
N LYS A 279 -11.22 -41.40 -20.78
CA LYS A 279 -12.12 -41.29 -21.94
C LYS A 279 -13.53 -40.86 -21.55
N ALA A 280 -14.08 -41.38 -20.45
CA ALA A 280 -15.43 -41.03 -20.01
C ALA A 280 -15.55 -39.54 -19.67
N ILE A 281 -14.52 -38.97 -19.05
CA ILE A 281 -14.40 -37.52 -18.80
C ILE A 281 -14.15 -36.77 -20.12
N ASN A 282 -13.16 -37.16 -20.91
CA ASN A 282 -12.78 -36.44 -22.14
C ASN A 282 -13.88 -36.40 -23.21
N ASN A 283 -14.80 -37.37 -23.22
CA ASN A 283 -15.97 -37.36 -24.10
C ASN A 283 -16.97 -36.22 -23.80
N LYS A 284 -16.85 -35.53 -22.66
CA LYS A 284 -17.72 -34.41 -22.26
C LYS A 284 -16.96 -33.09 -22.00
N THR A 285 -15.69 -33.01 -22.40
CA THR A 285 -14.85 -31.80 -22.22
C THR A 285 -15.46 -30.54 -22.84
N SER A 286 -16.28 -30.64 -23.90
CA SER A 286 -17.02 -29.49 -24.46
C SER A 286 -18.01 -28.87 -23.48
N ASP A 287 -18.55 -29.67 -22.56
CA ASP A 287 -19.68 -29.31 -21.72
C ASP A 287 -19.20 -28.87 -20.33
N HIS A 288 -18.11 -29.45 -19.83
CA HIS A 288 -17.53 -29.12 -18.52
C HIS A 288 -16.15 -28.45 -18.54
N GLY A 289 -15.49 -28.28 -19.69
CA GLY A 289 -14.23 -27.53 -19.85
C GLY A 289 -12.96 -28.16 -19.24
N VAL A 290 -13.02 -29.43 -18.83
CA VAL A 290 -11.92 -30.13 -18.16
C VAL A 290 -11.40 -31.28 -19.03
N LEU A 291 -10.08 -31.40 -19.13
CA LEU A 291 -9.37 -32.51 -19.73
C LEU A 291 -8.80 -33.43 -18.63
N ALA A 292 -9.00 -34.73 -18.78
CA ALA A 292 -8.42 -35.76 -17.93
C ALA A 292 -7.25 -36.45 -18.62
N SER A 293 -6.15 -36.65 -17.89
CA SER A 293 -5.04 -37.52 -18.28
C SER A 293 -4.61 -38.37 -17.08
N VAL A 294 -4.01 -39.53 -17.33
CA VAL A 294 -3.48 -40.41 -16.28
C VAL A 294 -1.98 -40.55 -16.49
N GLY A 295 -1.21 -40.28 -15.44
CA GLY A 295 0.25 -40.33 -15.46
C GLY A 295 0.79 -41.76 -15.55
N ALA A 296 2.10 -41.89 -15.82
CA ALA A 296 2.78 -43.19 -15.82
C ALA A 296 2.85 -43.84 -14.41
N ASP A 297 2.54 -43.07 -13.38
CA ASP A 297 2.37 -43.43 -11.97
C ASP A 297 0.91 -43.84 -11.62
N GLY A 298 -0.03 -43.74 -12.56
CA GLY A 298 -1.44 -44.06 -12.37
C GLY A 298 -2.26 -42.94 -11.72
N VAL A 299 -1.69 -41.75 -11.50
CA VAL A 299 -2.38 -40.59 -10.92
C VAL A 299 -3.28 -39.93 -11.97
N LEU A 300 -4.53 -39.62 -11.61
CA LEU A 300 -5.45 -38.87 -12.46
C LEU A 300 -5.17 -37.37 -12.32
N LYS A 301 -4.81 -36.73 -13.43
CA LYS A 301 -4.66 -35.27 -13.56
C LYS A 301 -5.84 -34.69 -14.33
N LEU A 302 -6.50 -33.70 -13.73
CA LEU A 302 -7.55 -32.88 -14.32
C LEU A 302 -7.01 -31.47 -14.57
N THR A 303 -7.07 -31.00 -15.81
CA THR A 303 -6.65 -29.64 -16.21
C THR A 303 -7.82 -28.94 -16.90
N SER A 304 -8.17 -27.72 -16.47
CA SER A 304 -9.09 -26.88 -17.24
C SER A 304 -8.38 -26.25 -18.42
N SER A 305 -8.99 -26.32 -19.61
CA SER A 305 -8.42 -25.73 -20.83
C SER A 305 -8.63 -24.21 -20.96
N ASP A 306 -9.58 -23.66 -20.21
CA ASP A 306 -10.03 -22.26 -20.30
C ASP A 306 -9.95 -21.51 -18.94
N GLY A 307 -9.36 -22.14 -17.92
CA GLY A 307 -9.18 -21.55 -16.60
C GLY A 307 -10.47 -21.42 -15.78
N ARG A 308 -11.53 -22.16 -16.13
CA ARG A 308 -12.72 -22.31 -15.27
C ARG A 308 -12.39 -23.20 -14.06
N ALA A 309 -13.06 -22.98 -12.94
CA ALA A 309 -12.90 -23.82 -11.76
C ALA A 309 -13.28 -25.28 -12.04
N ILE A 310 -12.62 -26.21 -11.35
CA ILE A 310 -12.93 -27.65 -11.38
C ILE A 310 -13.74 -27.97 -10.11
N SER A 311 -14.93 -28.54 -10.29
CA SER A 311 -15.78 -29.06 -9.23
C SER A 311 -16.15 -30.50 -9.53
N VAL A 312 -15.61 -31.42 -8.73
CA VAL A 312 -15.99 -32.82 -8.77
C VAL A 312 -17.05 -33.07 -7.72
N THR A 313 -18.17 -33.65 -8.13
CA THR A 313 -19.37 -33.86 -7.33
C THR A 313 -19.93 -35.27 -7.54
N GLY A 314 -20.73 -35.74 -6.58
CA GLY A 314 -21.22 -37.11 -6.53
C GLY A 314 -20.17 -38.12 -6.05
N GLY A 315 -20.56 -39.40 -5.96
CA GLY A 315 -19.70 -40.47 -5.48
C GLY A 315 -18.52 -40.74 -6.41
N THR A 316 -17.31 -40.37 -6.01
CA THR A 316 -16.09 -40.69 -6.77
C THR A 316 -15.72 -42.19 -6.74
N GLY A 317 -16.33 -42.95 -5.83
CA GLY A 317 -16.22 -44.41 -5.74
C GLY A 317 -14.89 -44.90 -5.17
N ALA A 318 -14.67 -46.21 -5.20
CA ALA A 318 -13.39 -46.82 -4.85
C ALA A 318 -12.19 -46.30 -5.69
N PRO A 319 -12.34 -46.02 -7.01
CA PRO A 319 -11.20 -45.61 -7.85
C PRO A 319 -10.52 -44.30 -7.47
N LEU A 320 -11.25 -43.39 -6.83
CA LEU A 320 -10.83 -42.03 -6.51
C LEU A 320 -11.09 -41.69 -5.02
N ALA A 321 -11.11 -42.72 -4.17
CA ALA A 321 -11.45 -42.58 -2.76
C ALA A 321 -10.48 -41.65 -2.03
N GLY A 322 -11.01 -40.62 -1.36
CA GLY A 322 -10.22 -39.66 -0.57
C GLY A 322 -9.45 -38.59 -1.37
N SER A 323 -9.59 -38.54 -2.70
CA SER A 323 -8.99 -37.48 -3.52
C SER A 323 -9.88 -36.24 -3.59
N GLN A 324 -9.38 -35.11 -3.08
CA GLN A 324 -10.02 -33.80 -3.21
C GLN A 324 -9.68 -33.19 -4.58
N LEU A 325 -10.53 -33.44 -5.58
CA LEU A 325 -10.31 -33.03 -6.98
C LEU A 325 -10.94 -31.68 -7.37
N SER A 326 -11.61 -31.01 -6.43
CA SER A 326 -12.24 -29.70 -6.66
C SER A 326 -11.28 -28.57 -6.33
N THR A 327 -11.07 -27.64 -7.26
CA THR A 327 -10.17 -26.48 -7.11
C THR A 327 -10.61 -25.31 -7.98
N VAL A 328 -10.50 -24.09 -7.44
CA VAL A 328 -10.59 -22.86 -8.25
C VAL A 328 -9.29 -22.54 -8.98
N GLY A 329 -8.16 -23.18 -8.60
CA GLY A 329 -6.83 -22.91 -9.14
C GLY A 329 -6.21 -21.59 -8.65
N TYR A 330 -5.24 -21.10 -9.40
CA TYR A 330 -4.55 -19.83 -9.13
C TYR A 330 -4.23 -19.10 -10.44
N VAL A 331 -4.00 -17.79 -10.35
CA VAL A 331 -3.42 -17.01 -11.46
C VAL A 331 -1.92 -16.89 -11.22
N LYS A 332 -1.12 -17.47 -12.10
CA LYS A 332 0.32 -17.21 -12.14
C LYS A 332 0.57 -15.85 -12.76
N LEU A 333 1.26 -15.00 -12.01
CA LEU A 333 1.62 -13.64 -12.39
C LEU A 333 3.10 -13.58 -12.75
N THR A 334 3.42 -12.77 -13.76
CA THR A 334 4.80 -12.54 -14.23
C THR A 334 4.97 -11.04 -14.49
N GLN A 335 5.73 -10.35 -13.63
CA GLN A 335 6.02 -8.92 -13.77
C GLN A 335 7.44 -8.70 -14.28
N THR A 336 7.57 -7.90 -15.34
CA THR A 336 8.88 -7.52 -15.92
C THR A 336 9.43 -6.23 -15.29
N GLY A 337 10.74 -6.16 -15.09
CA GLY A 337 11.43 -4.96 -14.59
C GLY A 337 11.10 -4.58 -13.15
N SER A 338 10.69 -5.52 -12.31
CA SER A 338 10.49 -5.31 -10.86
C SER A 338 11.15 -6.43 -10.04
N ASN A 339 11.62 -6.08 -8.84
CA ASN A 339 12.07 -7.03 -7.81
C ASN A 339 10.92 -7.47 -6.88
N GLU A 340 9.77 -6.82 -6.95
CA GLU A 340 8.64 -7.05 -6.05
C GLU A 340 7.32 -6.88 -6.78
N LEU A 341 6.38 -7.78 -6.51
CA LEU A 341 5.05 -7.84 -7.11
C LEU A 341 4.02 -7.27 -6.12
N LEU A 342 3.79 -5.96 -6.17
CA LEU A 342 2.83 -5.29 -5.30
C LEU A 342 1.42 -5.34 -5.90
N ILE A 343 0.66 -6.35 -5.50
CA ILE A 343 -0.79 -6.40 -5.67
C ILE A 343 -1.42 -6.31 -4.29
N THR A 344 -2.28 -5.32 -4.12
CA THR A 344 -3.08 -5.16 -2.91
C THR A 344 -4.50 -5.59 -3.25
N ASP A 345 -5.04 -6.52 -2.46
CA ASP A 345 -6.47 -6.81 -2.49
C ASP A 345 -7.22 -5.59 -1.95
N LEU A 346 -8.08 -4.98 -2.76
CA LEU A 346 -8.87 -3.83 -2.32
C LEU A 346 -10.06 -4.27 -1.45
N ALA A 347 -10.42 -5.55 -1.47
CA ALA A 347 -11.45 -6.13 -0.61
C ALA A 347 -10.94 -6.46 0.80
N GLY A 348 -9.66 -6.23 1.10
CA GLY A 348 -9.03 -6.37 2.42
C GLY A 348 -9.43 -5.29 3.44
N GLY A 349 -10.73 -5.01 3.58
CA GLY A 349 -11.29 -4.16 4.63
C GLY A 349 -10.95 -2.68 4.52
N SER A 350 -11.57 -1.97 3.57
CA SER A 350 -11.72 -0.51 3.72
C SER A 350 -12.60 -0.21 4.94
N ALA A 351 -12.23 0.81 5.71
CA ALA A 351 -12.97 1.30 6.87
C ALA A 351 -14.48 1.40 6.59
N THR A 352 -15.30 1.06 7.59
CA THR A 352 -16.75 1.15 7.44
C THR A 352 -17.18 2.62 7.37
N ASP A 353 -17.36 3.13 6.17
CA ASP A 353 -17.95 4.45 5.94
C ASP A 353 -19.47 4.35 6.09
N PHE A 354 -19.94 4.53 7.32
CA PHE A 354 -21.35 4.58 7.63
C PHE A 354 -21.93 5.90 7.11
N THR A 355 -22.25 5.93 5.82
CA THR A 355 -22.83 7.09 5.11
C THR A 355 -24.22 7.50 5.61
N THR A 356 -24.82 6.74 6.54
CA THR A 356 -26.12 6.98 7.16
C THR A 356 -26.03 6.97 8.68
N ASN A 357 -26.95 7.70 9.33
CA ASN A 357 -26.98 7.82 10.78
C ASN A 357 -27.30 6.48 11.46
N LEU A 358 -26.55 6.12 12.49
CA LEU A 358 -26.74 4.91 13.28
C LEU A 358 -27.31 5.21 14.67
N THR A 359 -28.08 4.28 15.23
CA THR A 359 -28.56 4.30 16.62
C THR A 359 -28.19 2.98 17.29
N THR A 360 -27.17 3.00 18.14
CA THR A 360 -26.85 1.84 18.99
C THR A 360 -27.61 1.95 20.32
N THR A 361 -28.27 0.87 20.72
CA THR A 361 -29.11 0.84 21.95
C THR A 361 -28.43 0.16 23.14
N GLY A 362 -27.25 -0.41 22.93
CA GLY A 362 -26.38 -0.94 23.98
C GLY A 362 -24.91 -0.95 23.54
N ALA A 363 -24.01 -1.28 24.47
CA ALA A 363 -22.57 -1.26 24.26
C ALA A 363 -22.19 -2.02 22.98
N THR A 364 -21.49 -1.32 22.08
CA THR A 364 -21.10 -1.80 20.75
C THR A 364 -19.59 -1.77 20.61
N THR A 365 -18.99 -2.82 20.04
CA THR A 365 -17.56 -2.88 19.75
C THR A 365 -17.34 -2.87 18.24
N THR A 366 -16.61 -1.88 17.73
CA THR A 366 -16.07 -1.91 16.36
C THR A 366 -14.74 -2.66 16.38
N THR A 367 -14.55 -3.66 15.52
CA THR A 367 -13.29 -4.43 15.43
C THR A 367 -12.28 -3.87 14.44
N ILE A 368 -12.69 -2.92 13.58
CA ILE A 368 -11.88 -2.22 12.58
C ILE A 368 -12.20 -0.72 12.60
N ASP A 369 -11.32 0.10 12.01
CA ASP A 369 -11.51 1.53 11.88
C ASP A 369 -12.81 1.85 11.12
N SER A 370 -13.50 2.88 11.60
CA SER A 370 -14.87 3.18 11.20
C SER A 370 -15.07 4.68 11.07
N THR A 371 -15.83 5.13 10.07
CA THR A 371 -16.26 6.53 9.96
C THR A 371 -17.76 6.59 10.23
N LEU A 372 -18.13 7.20 11.35
CA LEU A 372 -19.54 7.33 11.76
C LEU A 372 -20.12 8.64 11.22
N ALA A 373 -21.28 8.58 10.57
CA ALA A 373 -22.03 9.76 10.12
C ALA A 373 -22.33 10.75 11.26
N ALA A 374 -22.40 12.04 10.89
CA ALA A 374 -22.83 13.10 11.79
C ALA A 374 -24.27 12.88 12.29
N GLY A 375 -24.51 13.07 13.58
CA GLY A 375 -25.81 12.79 14.21
C GLY A 375 -26.06 11.31 14.56
N THR A 376 -25.04 10.46 14.47
CA THR A 376 -25.08 9.09 15.04
C THR A 376 -25.27 9.16 16.57
N THR A 377 -26.10 8.26 17.10
CA THR A 377 -26.34 8.11 18.55
C THR A 377 -25.70 6.83 19.07
N ILE A 378 -24.89 6.97 20.12
CA ILE A 378 -24.03 5.90 20.63
C ILE A 378 -24.40 5.58 22.08
N ALA A 379 -24.67 4.30 22.36
CA ALA A 379 -24.87 3.79 23.71
C ALA A 379 -23.58 3.79 24.54
N THR A 380 -23.75 3.92 25.85
CA THR A 380 -22.70 3.89 26.87
C THR A 380 -21.92 2.56 26.85
N ALA A 381 -20.66 2.59 27.32
CA ALA A 381 -19.70 1.47 27.24
C ALA A 381 -19.39 0.90 25.83
N SER A 382 -19.70 1.63 24.75
CA SER A 382 -19.19 1.27 23.42
C SER A 382 -17.66 1.43 23.34
N THR A 383 -17.00 0.54 22.60
CA THR A 383 -15.54 0.55 22.39
C THR A 383 -15.21 0.69 20.91
N PHE A 384 -14.30 1.63 20.60
CA PHE A 384 -13.94 1.97 19.22
C PHE A 384 -12.53 1.51 18.88
N ALA A 385 -12.35 1.01 17.66
CA ALA A 385 -11.06 0.62 17.11
C ALA A 385 -10.20 1.87 16.84
N ALA A 386 -8.89 1.69 16.82
CA ALA A 386 -7.94 2.77 16.58
C ALA A 386 -8.20 3.44 15.21
N GLY A 387 -8.03 4.75 15.13
CA GLY A 387 -8.31 5.52 13.91
C GLY A 387 -9.79 5.79 13.61
N THR A 388 -10.73 5.35 14.47
CA THR A 388 -12.16 5.65 14.29
C THR A 388 -12.44 7.16 14.24
N ILE A 389 -13.18 7.60 13.22
CA ILE A 389 -13.58 9.00 13.04
C ILE A 389 -15.04 9.16 13.46
N LEU A 390 -15.27 9.90 14.54
CA LEU A 390 -16.62 10.21 15.00
C LEU A 390 -17.12 11.50 14.33
N GLY A 391 -18.22 11.39 13.57
CA GLY A 391 -18.90 12.52 12.96
C GLY A 391 -19.34 13.58 13.97
N GLY A 392 -19.36 14.85 13.54
CA GLY A 392 -19.80 15.96 14.40
C GLY A 392 -21.26 15.84 14.84
N ALA A 393 -21.62 16.56 15.91
CA ALA A 393 -22.94 16.46 16.57
C ALA A 393 -23.28 15.05 17.10
N LEU A 394 -22.26 14.26 17.47
CA LEU A 394 -22.44 13.01 18.18
C LEU A 394 -23.21 13.24 19.49
N THR A 395 -24.29 12.50 19.70
CA THR A 395 -24.99 12.44 20.99
C THR A 395 -24.78 11.04 21.57
N ALA A 396 -23.78 10.90 22.46
CA ALA A 396 -23.72 9.72 23.31
C ALA A 396 -24.91 9.74 24.27
N ALA A 397 -25.51 8.58 24.55
CA ALA A 397 -26.68 8.49 25.44
C ALA A 397 -26.35 9.06 26.83
N ILE A 398 -26.88 10.25 27.13
CA ILE A 398 -26.65 10.96 28.38
C ILE A 398 -27.53 10.33 29.46
N ASN A 399 -27.09 9.20 30.04
CA ASN A 399 -27.38 8.78 31.42
C ASN A 399 -26.60 7.51 31.82
N SER A 400 -26.13 7.50 33.07
CA SER A 400 -25.54 6.36 33.82
C SER A 400 -24.19 5.78 33.36
N ALA A 401 -23.13 6.22 34.06
CA ALA A 401 -21.97 5.47 34.61
C ALA A 401 -21.11 4.53 33.73
N ALA A 402 -21.44 4.25 32.47
CA ALA A 402 -20.77 3.26 31.64
C ALA A 402 -19.82 3.91 30.61
N THR A 403 -18.52 3.76 30.86
CA THR A 403 -17.43 4.49 30.20
C THR A 403 -17.22 4.11 28.74
N ILE A 404 -17.36 5.05 27.80
CA ILE A 404 -16.92 4.85 26.40
C ILE A 404 -15.39 4.76 26.38
N THR A 405 -14.83 3.79 25.67
CA THR A 405 -13.36 3.67 25.52
C THR A 405 -12.98 3.78 24.04
N THR A 406 -12.28 4.85 23.68
CA THR A 406 -11.61 4.95 22.38
C THR A 406 -10.27 4.23 22.48
N THR A 407 -10.00 3.20 21.68
CA THR A 407 -8.61 2.78 21.49
C THR A 407 -7.84 3.85 20.68
N GLN A 408 -6.51 3.84 20.74
CA GLN A 408 -5.63 4.99 20.42
C GLN A 408 -5.90 5.67 19.05
N ASP A 409 -5.47 6.92 18.92
CA ASP A 409 -5.53 7.72 17.69
C ASP A 409 -6.95 7.98 17.13
N SER A 410 -7.97 8.06 18.00
CA SER A 410 -9.35 8.42 17.60
C SER A 410 -9.51 9.94 17.41
N LEU A 411 -10.26 10.36 16.37
CA LEU A 411 -10.58 11.78 16.10
C LEU A 411 -12.04 12.09 16.47
N ILE A 412 -12.23 12.93 17.48
CA ILE A 412 -13.55 13.43 17.90
C ILE A 412 -13.77 14.82 17.31
N LYS A 413 -14.72 14.94 16.35
CA LYS A 413 -15.04 16.22 15.69
C LYS A 413 -15.86 17.16 16.59
N ALA A 414 -15.75 18.46 16.31
CA ALA A 414 -16.39 19.53 17.08
C ALA A 414 -17.91 19.41 17.15
N GLY A 415 -18.49 19.89 18.26
CA GLY A 415 -19.93 19.84 18.52
C GLY A 415 -20.44 18.49 19.03
N SER A 416 -19.56 17.53 19.29
CA SER A 416 -19.90 16.26 19.96
C SER A 416 -20.23 16.47 21.45
N SER A 417 -21.04 15.56 22.00
CA SER A 417 -21.35 15.49 23.43
C SER A 417 -21.20 14.05 23.91
N LEU A 418 -20.26 13.79 24.80
CA LEU A 418 -19.97 12.45 25.34
C LEU A 418 -20.30 12.39 26.84
N GLY A 419 -20.83 11.24 27.28
CA GLY A 419 -20.94 10.87 28.69
C GLY A 419 -19.57 10.46 29.27
N ALA A 420 -19.56 9.65 30.33
CA ALA A 420 -18.32 9.18 30.95
C ALA A 420 -17.45 8.46 29.89
N THR A 421 -16.19 8.84 29.76
CA THR A 421 -15.30 8.40 28.66
C THR A 421 -13.86 8.25 29.15
N THR A 422 -13.23 7.12 28.80
CA THR A 422 -11.78 6.92 28.83
C THR A 422 -11.24 7.24 27.45
N ILE A 423 -10.34 8.21 27.39
CA ILE A 423 -9.69 8.63 26.15
C ILE A 423 -8.25 8.13 26.21
N GLU A 424 -7.97 7.07 25.45
CA GLU A 424 -6.61 6.52 25.32
C GLU A 424 -5.68 7.48 24.54
N SER A 425 -4.38 7.32 24.79
CA SER A 425 -3.30 8.15 24.26
C SER A 425 -3.36 8.35 22.73
N GLY A 426 -2.90 9.52 22.28
CA GLY A 426 -2.88 9.91 20.85
C GLY A 426 -4.20 10.50 20.31
N SER A 427 -5.32 10.30 21.00
CA SER A 427 -6.64 10.80 20.55
C SER A 427 -6.73 12.33 20.50
N ILE A 428 -7.36 12.87 19.45
CA ILE A 428 -7.48 14.33 19.21
C ILE A 428 -8.93 14.79 19.44
N LEU A 429 -9.11 15.76 20.35
CA LEU A 429 -10.39 16.42 20.61
C LEU A 429 -10.46 17.77 19.87
N GLY A 430 -11.28 17.83 18.82
CA GLY A 430 -11.42 19.03 18.00
C GLY A 430 -12.44 20.04 18.54
N GLY A 431 -11.98 21.18 19.04
CA GLY A 431 -12.80 22.38 19.26
C GLY A 431 -13.81 22.30 20.41
N LYS A 432 -14.95 23.00 20.28
CA LYS A 432 -15.97 23.06 21.33
C LYS A 432 -16.60 21.67 21.55
N PHE A 433 -16.35 21.13 22.73
CA PHE A 433 -16.80 19.82 23.17
C PHE A 433 -17.40 19.91 24.59
N THR A 434 -18.52 19.21 24.82
CA THR A 434 -19.28 19.27 26.07
C THR A 434 -19.33 17.91 26.76
N THR A 435 -18.83 17.86 27.99
CA THR A 435 -18.89 16.71 28.90
C THR A 435 -20.10 16.82 29.83
N SER A 436 -20.84 15.72 30.03
CA SER A 436 -22.09 15.73 30.83
C SER A 436 -22.16 14.71 31.97
N ALA A 437 -21.08 13.98 32.29
CA ALA A 437 -21.07 12.95 33.35
C ALA A 437 -19.83 13.03 34.26
N ALA A 438 -19.91 12.51 35.49
CA ALA A 438 -19.01 12.86 36.59
C ALA A 438 -17.64 12.13 36.65
N THR A 439 -17.15 11.52 35.57
CA THR A 439 -15.78 10.97 35.54
C THR A 439 -15.27 10.85 34.10
N TYR A 440 -14.11 11.44 33.84
CA TYR A 440 -13.33 11.26 32.61
C TYR A 440 -11.93 10.79 32.99
N LYS A 441 -11.30 9.97 32.16
CA LYS A 441 -9.90 9.60 32.33
C LYS A 441 -9.16 9.71 31.01
N THR A 442 -8.17 10.59 30.91
CA THR A 442 -7.16 10.45 29.84
C THR A 442 -6.18 9.35 30.26
N VAL A 443 -5.69 8.57 29.31
CA VAL A 443 -4.62 7.59 29.54
C VAL A 443 -3.42 8.02 28.70
N GLY A 444 -2.42 8.61 29.35
CA GLY A 444 -1.27 9.22 28.68
C GLY A 444 -1.53 10.65 28.16
N ALA A 445 -0.67 11.12 27.26
CA ALA A 445 -0.68 12.50 26.79
C ALA A 445 -1.83 12.76 25.80
N ALA A 446 -2.79 13.58 26.21
CA ALA A 446 -3.85 14.13 25.36
C ALA A 446 -3.67 15.65 25.17
N LEU A 447 -4.10 16.18 24.02
CA LEU A 447 -4.09 17.61 23.74
C LEU A 447 -5.50 18.20 23.90
N LEU A 448 -5.71 18.97 24.97
CA LEU A 448 -6.95 19.73 25.17
C LEU A 448 -6.87 21.05 24.40
N THR A 449 -7.89 21.34 23.58
CA THR A 449 -7.97 22.61 22.83
C THR A 449 -8.89 23.63 23.52
N ALA A 450 -8.68 24.91 23.23
CA ALA A 450 -9.39 26.01 23.90
C ALA A 450 -10.91 25.93 23.70
N GLY A 451 -11.67 26.19 24.76
CA GLY A 451 -13.14 26.05 24.77
C GLY A 451 -13.66 24.67 25.15
N SER A 452 -12.79 23.73 25.53
CA SER A 452 -13.17 22.47 26.18
C SER A 452 -13.75 22.74 27.58
N THR A 453 -14.96 22.24 27.85
CA THR A 453 -15.51 22.20 29.22
C THR A 453 -15.35 20.78 29.76
N LEU A 454 -14.71 20.63 30.92
CA LEU A 454 -14.55 19.34 31.60
C LEU A 454 -15.55 19.23 32.75
N ALA A 455 -16.03 18.02 33.02
CA ALA A 455 -16.87 17.75 34.16
C ALA A 455 -16.07 17.61 35.46
N ALA A 456 -16.82 17.60 36.56
CA ALA A 456 -16.35 17.20 37.88
C ALA A 456 -15.55 15.88 37.83
N SER A 457 -14.54 15.75 38.70
CA SER A 457 -13.82 14.48 38.92
C SER A 457 -13.25 13.83 37.65
N SER A 458 -12.75 14.65 36.72
CA SER A 458 -11.98 14.22 35.57
C SER A 458 -10.52 13.99 35.96
N THR A 459 -9.99 12.78 35.79
CA THR A 459 -8.55 12.48 35.91
C THR A 459 -7.83 12.80 34.61
N LEU A 460 -6.95 13.79 34.64
CA LEU A 460 -6.02 14.07 33.57
C LEU A 460 -4.70 13.34 33.89
N ALA A 461 -4.29 12.42 33.03
CA ALA A 461 -3.05 11.67 33.22
C ALA A 461 -1.79 12.54 33.11
N ALA A 462 -0.71 12.08 33.74
CA ALA A 462 0.62 12.64 33.57
C ALA A 462 1.01 12.74 32.08
N GLY A 463 1.61 13.87 31.70
CA GLY A 463 1.93 14.21 30.31
C GLY A 463 0.84 15.01 29.58
N THR A 464 -0.37 15.17 30.16
CA THR A 464 -1.40 16.04 29.58
C THR A 464 -0.96 17.51 29.63
N VAL A 465 -1.12 18.24 28.53
CA VAL A 465 -0.76 19.67 28.42
C VAL A 465 -2.02 20.53 28.55
N LEU A 466 -2.05 21.42 29.54
CA LEU A 466 -3.17 22.34 29.74
C LEU A 466 -3.03 23.59 28.87
N THR A 467 -4.12 24.03 28.23
CA THR A 467 -4.17 25.31 27.50
C THR A 467 -4.91 26.42 28.24
N GLN A 468 -5.50 26.13 29.40
CA GLN A 468 -6.19 27.07 30.31
C GLN A 468 -6.04 26.57 31.77
N ASP A 469 -6.26 27.46 32.74
CA ASP A 469 -6.17 27.14 34.17
C ASP A 469 -7.30 26.18 34.61
N ILE A 470 -7.00 25.25 35.52
CA ILE A 470 -7.97 24.35 36.16
C ILE A 470 -7.75 24.29 37.69
N LYS A 471 -8.71 23.71 38.42
CA LYS A 471 -8.53 23.35 39.83
C LYS A 471 -8.47 21.84 40.02
N ASP A 472 -7.59 21.39 40.89
CA ASP A 472 -7.45 19.99 41.27
C ASP A 472 -8.42 19.60 42.42
N SER A 473 -8.38 18.33 42.81
CA SER A 473 -9.17 17.76 43.90
C SER A 473 -8.77 18.22 45.31
N ASN A 474 -7.71 19.04 45.44
CA ASN A 474 -7.29 19.70 46.67
C ASN A 474 -7.67 21.19 46.69
N ASN A 475 -8.38 21.68 45.65
CA ASN A 475 -8.72 23.09 45.40
C ASN A 475 -7.52 23.98 44.98
N ASP A 476 -6.36 23.37 44.67
CA ASP A 476 -5.18 24.07 44.17
C ASP A 476 -5.37 24.42 42.68
N THR A 477 -4.85 25.58 42.26
CA THR A 477 -5.03 26.08 40.89
C THR A 477 -3.80 25.76 40.03
N ILE A 478 -4.02 24.99 38.98
CA ILE A 478 -3.00 24.56 38.01
C ILE A 478 -3.11 25.45 36.77
N LEU A 479 -2.00 26.09 36.40
CA LEU A 479 -1.95 27.14 35.39
C LEU A 479 -1.91 26.59 33.94
N ALA A 480 -2.41 27.39 33.00
CA ALA A 480 -2.25 27.16 31.57
C ALA A 480 -0.77 26.99 31.18
N GLY A 481 -0.49 26.02 30.31
CA GLY A 481 0.85 25.69 29.83
C GLY A 481 1.63 24.70 30.70
N THR A 482 1.13 24.30 31.88
CA THR A 482 1.76 23.21 32.64
C THR A 482 1.51 21.86 31.97
N VAL A 483 2.56 21.05 31.88
CA VAL A 483 2.45 19.60 31.63
C VAL A 483 2.27 18.93 32.98
N LEU A 484 1.23 18.11 33.16
CA LEU A 484 1.01 17.42 34.43
C LEU A 484 2.11 16.39 34.69
N ASN A 485 2.85 16.51 35.80
CA ASN A 485 3.90 15.56 36.17
C ASN A 485 3.38 14.29 36.86
N ALA A 486 2.12 14.29 37.29
CA ALA A 486 1.41 13.17 37.90
C ALA A 486 -0.08 13.23 37.51
N ASP A 487 -0.78 12.10 37.60
CA ASP A 487 -2.22 12.04 37.36
C ASP A 487 -2.97 12.99 38.30
N THR A 488 -3.76 13.89 37.74
CA THR A 488 -4.43 14.96 38.50
C THR A 488 -5.93 14.91 38.28
N THR A 489 -6.69 14.78 39.36
CA THR A 489 -8.16 14.77 39.38
C THR A 489 -8.72 16.18 39.54
N THR A 490 -9.72 16.57 38.76
CA THR A 490 -10.49 17.80 38.98
C THR A 490 -11.51 17.64 40.12
N GLU A 491 -11.97 18.76 40.69
CA GLU A 491 -12.86 18.75 41.86
C GLU A 491 -14.26 18.18 41.60
N ALA A 492 -14.94 17.72 42.66
CA ALA A 492 -16.26 17.06 42.60
C ALA A 492 -17.45 18.03 42.57
N ASN A 493 -17.41 18.99 41.64
CA ASN A 493 -18.57 19.65 41.04
C ASN A 493 -18.12 20.18 39.67
N ALA A 494 -19.04 20.48 38.75
CA ALA A 494 -18.71 21.45 37.71
C ALA A 494 -18.41 22.76 38.45
N ILE A 495 -17.13 23.11 38.58
CA ILE A 495 -16.52 23.93 39.66
C ILE A 495 -17.52 24.92 40.31
N THR A 496 -18.13 24.48 41.43
CA THR A 496 -18.73 25.23 42.58
C THR A 496 -19.61 24.33 43.52
N LEU A 497 -19.03 23.58 44.50
CA LEU A 497 -19.57 23.07 45.84
C LEU A 497 -20.92 22.24 45.97
N SER A 498 -21.14 21.16 46.76
CA SER A 498 -20.37 20.20 47.62
C SER A 498 -21.28 19.14 48.37
N ALA A 499 -20.79 17.93 48.75
CA ALA A 499 -21.38 16.85 49.64
C ALA A 499 -22.53 15.95 49.07
N ASP A 500 -22.98 14.77 49.58
CA ASP A 500 -22.74 13.92 50.81
C ASP A 500 -22.94 12.35 50.55
N MET A 501 -23.30 11.46 51.52
CA MET A 501 -22.98 9.97 51.49
C MET A 501 -24.07 8.81 51.67
N VAL A 502 -23.66 7.50 51.52
CA VAL A 502 -24.44 6.19 51.40
C VAL A 502 -23.76 4.90 52.04
N ILE A 503 -24.43 3.69 52.13
CA ILE A 503 -24.07 2.38 52.84
C ILE A 503 -23.72 1.15 51.89
N ALA A 504 -23.19 -0.01 52.39
CA ALA A 504 -22.52 -1.13 51.64
C ALA A 504 -23.06 -2.62 51.77
N HIS A 505 -22.26 -3.63 51.31
CA HIS A 505 -22.59 -5.04 50.90
C HIS A 505 -22.81 -6.11 52.04
N ASP A 506 -23.25 -7.33 51.68
CA ASP A 506 -23.40 -8.56 52.53
C ASP A 506 -24.39 -8.51 53.71
N SER A 507 -25.47 -7.74 53.62
CA SER A 507 -26.46 -7.59 54.71
C SER A 507 -27.57 -8.66 54.67
N THR A 508 -27.83 -9.33 55.79
CA THR A 508 -29.00 -10.20 56.00
C THR A 508 -30.18 -9.42 56.58
N LEU A 509 -31.35 -9.52 55.95
CA LEU A 509 -32.57 -8.84 56.40
C LEU A 509 -33.35 -9.71 57.40
N ALA A 510 -33.64 -9.15 58.57
CA ALA A 510 -34.47 -9.81 59.57
C ALA A 510 -35.95 -9.83 59.16
N ALA A 511 -36.71 -10.82 59.65
CA ALA A 511 -38.14 -10.94 59.37
C ALA A 511 -38.92 -9.68 59.80
N SER A 512 -39.94 -9.31 59.01
CA SER A 512 -40.77 -8.09 59.20
C SER A 512 -40.05 -6.74 58.99
N SER A 513 -38.91 -6.71 58.28
CA SER A 513 -38.24 -5.45 57.89
C SER A 513 -39.07 -4.66 56.85
N THR A 514 -39.02 -3.32 56.92
CA THR A 514 -39.64 -2.41 55.94
C THR A 514 -38.61 -1.44 55.36
N LEU A 515 -38.63 -1.25 54.04
CA LEU A 515 -37.59 -0.52 53.28
C LEU A 515 -38.16 0.78 52.69
N ALA A 516 -37.35 1.84 52.71
CA ALA A 516 -37.71 3.17 52.20
C ALA A 516 -36.97 3.53 50.90
N VAL A 517 -37.55 4.48 50.15
CA VAL A 517 -37.07 4.98 48.85
C VAL A 517 -35.59 5.38 48.88
N GLY A 518 -34.83 4.93 47.88
CA GLY A 518 -33.42 5.28 47.69
C GLY A 518 -32.40 4.33 48.37
N SER A 519 -32.86 3.30 49.08
CA SER A 519 -31.98 2.27 49.66
C SER A 519 -31.34 1.42 48.55
N TYR A 520 -30.01 1.44 48.41
CA TYR A 520 -29.28 0.61 47.43
C TYR A 520 -28.60 -0.58 48.10
N PHE A 521 -28.76 -1.79 47.55
CA PHE A 521 -28.23 -3.04 48.12
C PHE A 521 -27.10 -3.65 47.28
N GLY A 522 -26.19 -4.35 47.98
CA GLY A 522 -25.19 -5.25 47.39
C GLY A 522 -25.79 -6.46 46.65
N LYS A 523 -24.94 -7.35 46.14
CA LYS A 523 -25.34 -8.66 45.62
C LYS A 523 -25.69 -9.63 46.78
N ASP A 524 -26.26 -10.78 46.43
CA ASP A 524 -26.46 -11.96 47.28
C ASP A 524 -27.38 -11.78 48.51
N LEU A 525 -28.61 -11.30 48.26
CA LEU A 525 -29.65 -11.20 49.29
C LEU A 525 -30.24 -12.58 49.65
N THR A 526 -30.10 -12.99 50.92
CA THR A 526 -30.80 -14.13 51.50
C THR A 526 -31.92 -13.66 52.43
N THR A 527 -33.16 -14.09 52.18
CA THR A 527 -34.33 -13.81 53.03
C THR A 527 -34.57 -14.94 54.02
N ALA A 528 -34.82 -14.61 55.29
CA ALA A 528 -35.27 -15.58 56.29
C ALA A 528 -36.77 -15.90 56.10
N ALA A 529 -37.22 -17.08 56.55
CA ALA A 529 -38.61 -17.51 56.40
C ALA A 529 -39.57 -16.65 57.25
N GLY A 530 -40.36 -15.80 56.58
CA GLY A 530 -41.38 -14.94 57.17
C GLY A 530 -41.71 -13.77 56.24
N PRO A 531 -42.92 -13.19 56.31
CA PRO A 531 -43.42 -12.28 55.28
C PRO A 531 -42.60 -10.98 55.18
N VAL A 532 -42.13 -10.69 53.97
CA VAL A 532 -41.47 -9.42 53.61
C VAL A 532 -42.40 -8.63 52.69
N THR A 533 -42.71 -7.38 53.05
CA THR A 533 -43.60 -6.51 52.26
C THR A 533 -42.81 -5.48 51.49
N LEU A 534 -42.89 -5.52 50.16
CA LEU A 534 -42.26 -4.54 49.26
C LEU A 534 -43.22 -3.38 48.97
N SER A 535 -42.70 -2.15 49.00
CA SER A 535 -43.49 -0.92 48.80
C SER A 535 -43.49 -0.41 47.36
N GLN A 536 -42.43 -0.70 46.59
CA GLN A 536 -42.31 -0.48 45.13
C GLN A 536 -41.41 -1.58 44.50
N ASP A 537 -41.00 -1.41 43.25
CA ASP A 537 -40.25 -2.34 42.40
C ASP A 537 -38.81 -2.62 42.86
N MET A 538 -38.29 -3.81 42.54
CA MET A 538 -36.91 -4.23 42.88
C MET A 538 -36.19 -5.00 41.77
N THR A 539 -34.88 -4.77 41.64
CA THR A 539 -33.97 -5.59 40.83
C THR A 539 -33.30 -6.67 41.68
N LEU A 540 -33.68 -7.93 41.44
CA LEU A 540 -33.04 -9.11 42.00
C LEU A 540 -31.79 -9.45 41.19
N LYS A 541 -30.61 -9.33 41.80
CA LYS A 541 -29.32 -9.63 41.16
C LYS A 541 -29.09 -11.15 41.12
N SER A 542 -28.26 -11.60 40.18
CA SER A 542 -27.92 -13.02 39.96
C SER A 542 -27.47 -13.72 41.25
N GLY A 543 -27.83 -14.99 41.42
CA GLY A 543 -27.51 -15.80 42.62
C GLY A 543 -28.54 -15.74 43.76
N SER A 544 -29.54 -14.84 43.67
CA SER A 544 -30.57 -14.69 44.72
C SER A 544 -31.44 -15.95 44.88
N ILE A 545 -31.66 -16.40 46.12
CA ILE A 545 -32.53 -17.54 46.47
C ILE A 545 -33.79 -17.02 47.18
N ILE A 546 -34.96 -17.34 46.65
CA ILE A 546 -36.26 -16.93 47.20
C ILE A 546 -36.99 -18.16 47.75
N ASN A 547 -37.14 -18.20 49.08
CA ASN A 547 -37.75 -19.30 49.83
C ASN A 547 -39.16 -18.97 50.38
N ASP A 548 -39.68 -17.76 50.14
CA ASP A 548 -41.00 -17.32 50.63
C ASP A 548 -42.12 -17.67 49.63
N THR A 549 -43.21 -18.26 50.14
CA THR A 549 -44.41 -18.62 49.37
C THR A 549 -45.41 -17.47 49.21
N SER A 550 -45.15 -16.31 49.82
CA SER A 550 -46.03 -15.14 49.87
C SER A 550 -45.48 -13.88 49.19
N LEU A 551 -44.27 -13.95 48.62
CA LEU A 551 -43.62 -12.81 47.95
C LEU A 551 -44.31 -12.48 46.62
N ASN A 552 -44.97 -11.33 46.56
CA ASN A 552 -45.58 -10.80 45.35
C ASN A 552 -44.69 -9.70 44.77
N LEU A 553 -44.15 -9.90 43.55
CA LEU A 553 -43.27 -8.92 42.90
C LEU A 553 -44.11 -7.80 42.27
N LEU A 554 -43.87 -6.55 42.69
CA LEU A 554 -44.58 -5.39 42.16
C LEU A 554 -44.10 -5.05 40.73
N ALA A 555 -45.00 -4.42 39.97
CA ALA A 555 -44.77 -3.96 38.61
C ALA A 555 -43.50 -3.09 38.50
N GLY A 556 -42.57 -3.48 37.62
CA GLY A 556 -41.25 -2.84 37.45
C GLY A 556 -40.07 -3.69 37.92
N SER A 557 -40.32 -4.73 38.73
CA SER A 557 -39.27 -5.60 39.26
C SER A 557 -38.57 -6.43 38.18
N SER A 558 -37.25 -6.59 38.26
CA SER A 558 -36.42 -7.33 37.30
C SER A 558 -35.63 -8.46 37.96
N VAL A 559 -35.43 -9.58 37.24
CA VAL A 559 -34.83 -10.82 37.78
C VAL A 559 -33.62 -11.22 36.94
N GLY A 560 -32.42 -11.20 37.54
CA GLY A 560 -31.17 -11.58 36.87
C GLY A 560 -30.92 -13.09 36.79
N ALA A 561 -29.82 -13.47 36.15
CA ALA A 561 -29.44 -14.84 35.81
C ALA A 561 -29.37 -15.82 37.00
N ALA A 562 -29.65 -17.09 36.72
CA ALA A 562 -29.53 -18.22 37.65
C ALA A 562 -30.36 -18.11 38.95
N VAL A 563 -31.46 -17.34 38.94
CA VAL A 563 -32.40 -17.33 40.07
C VAL A 563 -33.17 -18.65 40.14
N THR A 564 -33.22 -19.22 41.34
CA THR A 564 -33.94 -20.47 41.64
C THR A 564 -35.17 -20.15 42.50
N THR A 565 -36.35 -20.45 41.97
CA THR A 565 -37.63 -20.27 42.68
C THR A 565 -38.16 -21.62 43.15
N ALA A 566 -38.31 -21.80 44.46
CA ALA A 566 -38.76 -23.07 45.04
C ALA A 566 -40.30 -23.29 44.95
N ALA A 567 -41.06 -22.23 44.66
CA ALA A 567 -42.53 -22.24 44.62
C ALA A 567 -43.07 -21.48 43.40
N ALA A 568 -44.34 -21.75 43.06
CA ALA A 568 -45.03 -21.12 41.93
C ALA A 568 -45.26 -19.63 42.16
N TYR A 569 -45.10 -18.82 41.10
CA TYR A 569 -45.38 -17.38 41.13
C TYR A 569 -46.14 -16.93 39.87
N THR A 570 -46.89 -15.82 39.98
CA THR A 570 -47.63 -15.21 38.86
C THR A 570 -47.06 -13.82 38.61
N THR A 571 -46.66 -13.52 37.37
CA THR A 571 -46.22 -12.17 36.97
C THR A 571 -47.42 -11.39 36.42
N THR A 572 -47.48 -10.10 36.70
CA THR A 572 -48.58 -9.21 36.26
C THR A 572 -48.21 -8.33 35.06
N GLN A 573 -46.92 -8.26 34.70
CA GLN A 573 -46.40 -7.65 33.47
C GLN A 573 -45.24 -8.48 32.91
N ALA A 574 -44.83 -8.15 31.67
CA ALA A 574 -43.69 -8.74 30.97
C ALA A 574 -42.43 -8.80 31.85
N MET A 575 -41.75 -9.95 31.89
CA MET A 575 -40.44 -10.09 32.53
C MET A 575 -39.44 -10.74 31.57
N ALA A 576 -38.20 -10.26 31.58
CA ALA A 576 -37.08 -10.93 30.94
C ALA A 576 -36.45 -11.91 31.92
N LEU A 577 -36.37 -13.19 31.55
CA LEU A 577 -35.69 -14.23 32.33
C LEU A 577 -34.35 -14.54 31.68
N GLU A 578 -33.27 -14.19 32.37
CA GLU A 578 -31.91 -14.46 31.92
C GLU A 578 -31.53 -15.95 31.98
N SER A 579 -30.45 -16.30 31.28
CA SER A 579 -29.95 -17.68 31.13
C SER A 579 -29.73 -18.41 32.46
N GLY A 580 -29.97 -19.73 32.46
CA GLY A 580 -29.77 -20.60 33.62
C GLY A 580 -30.83 -20.49 34.73
N SER A 581 -31.86 -19.66 34.55
CA SER A 581 -32.97 -19.53 35.50
C SER A 581 -33.86 -20.79 35.51
N THR A 582 -34.34 -21.19 36.70
CA THR A 582 -35.25 -22.33 36.86
C THR A 582 -36.58 -21.90 37.47
N ILE A 583 -37.67 -22.26 36.79
CA ILE A 583 -39.04 -21.84 37.15
C ILE A 583 -39.80 -23.04 37.73
N ALA A 584 -40.39 -22.87 38.91
CA ALA A 584 -41.26 -23.86 39.54
C ALA A 584 -42.45 -24.27 38.64
N THR A 585 -43.01 -25.45 38.90
CA THR A 585 -44.27 -25.91 38.31
C THR A 585 -45.41 -24.93 38.60
N ALA A 586 -46.37 -24.81 37.68
CA ALA A 586 -47.53 -23.91 37.76
C ALA A 586 -47.28 -22.37 37.82
N SER A 587 -46.03 -21.86 37.75
CA SER A 587 -45.83 -20.41 37.55
C SER A 587 -46.41 -19.90 36.22
N VAL A 588 -46.99 -18.69 36.24
CA VAL A 588 -47.65 -18.02 35.11
C VAL A 588 -46.91 -16.72 34.77
N LEU A 589 -46.54 -16.54 33.50
CA LEU A 589 -45.87 -15.33 32.99
C LEU A 589 -46.88 -14.49 32.18
N ALA A 590 -46.84 -13.18 32.36
CA ALA A 590 -47.63 -12.23 31.59
C ALA A 590 -47.06 -11.99 30.17
N ALA A 591 -47.92 -11.48 29.30
CA ALA A 591 -47.64 -11.17 27.89
C ALA A 591 -46.37 -10.32 27.70
N GLY A 592 -45.59 -10.61 26.65
CA GLY A 592 -44.35 -9.88 26.33
C GLY A 592 -43.13 -10.27 27.16
N SER A 593 -43.25 -11.28 28.04
CA SER A 593 -42.08 -11.86 28.72
C SER A 593 -41.12 -12.51 27.71
N THR A 594 -39.82 -12.45 27.99
CA THR A 594 -38.77 -12.98 27.12
C THR A 594 -37.94 -14.04 27.87
N LEU A 595 -37.65 -15.17 27.21
CA LEU A 595 -36.82 -16.23 27.79
C LEU A 595 -35.45 -16.22 27.10
N GLY A 596 -34.39 -16.09 27.90
CA GLY A 596 -33.01 -16.24 27.44
C GLY A 596 -32.66 -17.70 27.14
N GLY A 597 -31.55 -17.92 26.43
CA GLY A 597 -31.06 -19.27 26.13
C GLY A 597 -30.81 -20.09 27.39
N ASN A 598 -31.08 -21.40 27.33
CA ASN A 598 -30.90 -22.34 28.43
C ASN A 598 -31.79 -22.15 29.69
N VAL A 599 -32.92 -21.44 29.60
CA VAL A 599 -33.96 -21.42 30.66
C VAL A 599 -34.72 -22.75 30.68
N VAL A 600 -34.82 -23.38 31.86
CA VAL A 600 -35.50 -24.69 32.03
C VAL A 600 -36.87 -24.50 32.69
N THR A 601 -37.93 -24.86 31.96
CA THR A 601 -39.31 -24.85 32.46
C THR A 601 -39.74 -26.28 32.82
N ASN A 602 -40.17 -26.50 34.06
CA ASN A 602 -40.58 -27.83 34.51
C ASN A 602 -42.11 -28.01 34.44
N GLY A 603 -42.57 -29.02 33.71
CA GLY A 603 -43.98 -29.41 33.55
C GLY A 603 -44.81 -28.55 32.59
N THR A 604 -46.06 -28.95 32.34
CA THR A 604 -46.99 -28.29 31.40
C THR A 604 -47.18 -26.80 31.70
N LYS A 605 -46.98 -25.94 30.69
CA LYS A 605 -47.12 -24.48 30.78
C LYS A 605 -48.09 -23.95 29.73
N THR A 606 -48.95 -23.02 30.15
CA THR A 606 -49.86 -22.29 29.26
C THR A 606 -49.42 -20.84 29.19
N ALA A 607 -48.81 -20.44 28.07
CA ALA A 607 -48.58 -19.03 27.74
C ALA A 607 -49.88 -18.47 27.14
N GLN A 608 -50.47 -17.44 27.75
CA GLN A 608 -51.77 -16.91 27.30
C GLN A 608 -51.65 -15.82 26.20
N ASN A 609 -50.44 -15.39 25.87
CA ASN A 609 -50.14 -14.35 24.87
C ASN A 609 -48.73 -14.58 24.28
N ALA A 610 -48.40 -13.88 23.19
CA ALA A 610 -47.12 -13.99 22.49
C ALA A 610 -45.87 -13.84 23.41
N VAL A 611 -44.88 -14.71 23.17
CA VAL A 611 -43.60 -14.83 23.88
C VAL A 611 -42.47 -14.76 22.85
N SER A 612 -41.38 -14.06 23.17
CA SER A 612 -40.19 -14.03 22.30
C SER A 612 -39.16 -15.07 22.76
N LEU A 613 -38.72 -15.92 21.83
CA LEU A 613 -37.76 -17.01 22.05
C LEU A 613 -36.38 -16.58 21.52
N ALA A 614 -35.35 -16.67 22.36
CA ALA A 614 -33.96 -16.47 21.93
C ALA A 614 -33.36 -17.76 21.31
N ALA A 615 -32.28 -17.62 20.52
CA ALA A 615 -31.50 -18.77 20.08
C ALA A 615 -30.97 -19.57 21.29
N GLY A 616 -30.98 -20.90 21.20
CA GLY A 616 -30.65 -21.79 22.34
C GLY A 616 -31.73 -21.89 23.43
N SER A 617 -32.96 -21.42 23.17
CA SER A 617 -34.13 -21.77 23.99
C SER A 617 -34.50 -23.24 23.75
N ILE A 618 -34.61 -24.04 24.80
CA ILE A 618 -35.09 -25.43 24.70
C ILE A 618 -36.57 -25.44 25.07
N LEU A 619 -37.44 -25.57 24.07
CA LEU A 619 -38.84 -25.89 24.31
C LEU A 619 -38.94 -27.40 24.55
N ILE A 620 -39.69 -27.78 25.58
CA ILE A 620 -39.97 -29.18 25.90
C ILE A 620 -41.28 -29.61 25.25
N ASP A 621 -41.50 -30.93 25.20
CA ASP A 621 -42.72 -31.53 24.66
C ASP A 621 -44.01 -30.94 25.29
N ALA A 622 -45.07 -30.87 24.48
CA ALA A 622 -46.37 -30.29 24.82
C ALA A 622 -46.35 -28.80 25.26
N THR A 623 -45.41 -27.98 24.75
CA THR A 623 -45.42 -26.51 24.97
C THR A 623 -46.37 -25.83 23.98
N THR A 624 -47.38 -25.10 24.47
CA THR A 624 -48.28 -24.31 23.62
C THR A 624 -47.63 -22.96 23.24
N LEU A 625 -47.35 -22.77 21.95
CA LEU A 625 -47.05 -21.46 21.35
C LEU A 625 -48.37 -20.76 21.03
N ALA A 626 -48.53 -19.53 21.54
CA ALA A 626 -49.71 -18.72 21.28
C ALA A 626 -49.68 -18.04 19.89
N GLN A 627 -50.86 -17.74 19.37
CA GLN A 627 -51.09 -16.86 18.21
C GLN A 627 -50.24 -15.58 18.32
N GLY A 628 -49.63 -15.17 17.20
CA GLY A 628 -48.76 -14.00 17.10
C GLY A 628 -47.27 -14.26 17.38
N THR A 629 -46.88 -15.49 17.76
CA THR A 629 -45.46 -15.86 17.87
C THR A 629 -44.81 -15.90 16.48
N VAL A 630 -43.59 -15.37 16.34
CA VAL A 630 -42.83 -15.38 15.07
C VAL A 630 -41.73 -16.44 15.16
N LEU A 631 -41.67 -17.34 14.18
CA LEU A 631 -40.63 -18.37 14.13
C LEU A 631 -39.35 -17.86 13.48
N THR A 632 -38.21 -18.13 14.11
CA THR A 632 -36.87 -17.78 13.61
C THR A 632 -36.13 -18.97 12.98
N ASN A 633 -36.59 -20.20 13.22
CA ASN A 633 -36.22 -21.42 12.49
C ASN A 633 -37.47 -22.27 12.24
N ASP A 634 -37.36 -23.20 11.28
CA ASP A 634 -38.40 -24.20 11.01
C ASP A 634 -38.68 -25.06 12.27
N MET A 635 -39.96 -25.32 12.55
CA MET A 635 -40.40 -26.05 13.75
C MET A 635 -41.53 -27.03 13.42
N VAL A 636 -41.51 -28.22 14.04
CA VAL A 636 -42.62 -29.18 13.97
C VAL A 636 -43.54 -29.00 15.19
N VAL A 637 -44.84 -28.88 14.94
CA VAL A 637 -45.88 -28.71 15.96
C VAL A 637 -47.07 -29.64 15.69
N LEU A 638 -47.75 -30.07 16.75
CA LEU A 638 -49.09 -30.63 16.69
C LEU A 638 -50.12 -29.51 16.44
N ASP A 639 -50.92 -29.69 15.39
CA ASP A 639 -52.22 -29.03 15.26
C ASP A 639 -53.27 -29.72 16.14
N ALA A 640 -54.36 -29.02 16.46
CA ALA A 640 -55.46 -29.50 17.32
C ALA A 640 -56.18 -30.76 16.78
N ALA A 641 -55.89 -31.18 15.54
CA ALA A 641 -56.36 -32.41 14.91
C ALA A 641 -55.37 -33.60 15.02
N SER A 642 -54.32 -33.48 15.84
CA SER A 642 -53.31 -34.54 16.10
C SER A 642 -52.44 -34.93 14.89
N ALA A 643 -52.10 -33.97 14.04
CA ALA A 643 -51.14 -34.14 12.94
C ALA A 643 -49.95 -33.17 13.10
N ASP A 644 -48.76 -33.63 12.72
CA ASP A 644 -47.55 -32.81 12.67
C ASP A 644 -47.61 -31.81 11.52
N VAL A 645 -47.35 -30.55 11.83
CA VAL A 645 -47.27 -29.43 10.89
C VAL A 645 -45.88 -28.80 11.01
N THR A 646 -45.15 -28.74 9.91
CA THR A 646 -43.90 -27.98 9.83
C THR A 646 -44.20 -26.52 9.53
N LEU A 647 -43.89 -25.65 10.47
CA LEU A 647 -43.96 -24.20 10.33
C LEU A 647 -42.59 -23.67 9.90
N SER A 648 -42.52 -22.94 8.79
CA SER A 648 -41.24 -22.38 8.30
C SER A 648 -40.81 -21.11 9.05
N ALA A 649 -39.51 -20.85 9.07
CA ALA A 649 -38.92 -19.62 9.56
C ALA A 649 -39.53 -18.37 8.89
N GLY A 650 -39.67 -17.29 9.65
CA GLY A 650 -40.30 -16.05 9.23
C GLY A 650 -41.84 -16.05 9.28
N THR A 651 -42.49 -17.18 9.58
CA THR A 651 -43.95 -17.22 9.74
C THR A 651 -44.40 -16.63 11.08
N VAL A 652 -45.50 -15.88 11.05
CA VAL A 652 -46.22 -15.41 12.24
C VAL A 652 -47.39 -16.37 12.47
N LEU A 653 -47.52 -16.92 13.68
CA LEU A 653 -48.57 -17.89 14.00
C LEU A 653 -49.96 -17.25 13.96
N GLU A 654 -50.80 -17.67 13.01
CA GLU A 654 -52.20 -17.22 12.90
C GLU A 654 -53.17 -17.90 13.91
N ARG A 655 -52.67 -18.81 14.74
CA ARG A 655 -53.41 -19.52 15.81
C ARG A 655 -52.42 -20.20 16.76
N ASP A 656 -52.93 -20.76 17.86
CA ASP A 656 -52.12 -21.50 18.82
C ASP A 656 -51.68 -22.87 18.26
N TYR A 657 -50.47 -23.30 18.58
CA TYR A 657 -49.88 -24.58 18.19
C TYR A 657 -49.13 -25.22 19.36
N VAL A 658 -49.01 -26.55 19.40
CA VAL A 658 -48.32 -27.27 20.49
C VAL A 658 -47.05 -27.93 19.96
N THR A 659 -45.88 -27.78 20.59
CA THR A 659 -44.65 -28.46 20.12
C THR A 659 -44.76 -29.98 20.19
N ASN A 660 -44.17 -30.67 19.21
CA ASN A 660 -43.90 -32.11 19.29
C ASN A 660 -42.42 -32.31 19.63
N GLY A 661 -42.11 -32.78 20.83
CA GLY A 661 -40.72 -32.96 21.27
C GLY A 661 -39.91 -31.66 21.44
N ASN A 662 -38.57 -31.79 21.43
CA ASN A 662 -37.63 -30.70 21.75
C ASN A 662 -36.97 -30.11 20.49
N GLN A 663 -36.90 -28.78 20.39
CA GLN A 663 -36.45 -28.04 19.19
C GLN A 663 -35.37 -26.97 19.50
N THR A 664 -34.48 -26.68 18.53
CA THR A 664 -33.32 -25.77 18.66
C THR A 664 -33.10 -24.92 17.38
N LEU A 665 -32.58 -23.68 17.53
CA LEU A 665 -32.46 -22.62 16.50
C LEU A 665 -30.99 -22.31 16.10
N ALA A 666 -30.76 -21.60 14.98
CA ALA A 666 -29.42 -21.52 14.35
C ALA A 666 -28.89 -20.14 13.87
N GLU A 667 -29.36 -19.58 12.74
CA GLU A 667 -28.54 -18.70 11.86
C GLU A 667 -28.92 -17.20 11.81
N ALA A 668 -28.33 -16.42 10.87
CA ALA A 668 -28.20 -14.95 10.94
C ALA A 668 -28.79 -14.15 9.74
N MET A 669 -28.90 -12.81 9.88
CA MET A 669 -29.73 -11.90 9.04
C MET A 669 -29.01 -10.62 8.55
N THR A 670 -29.60 -9.96 7.54
CA THR A 670 -29.17 -8.65 6.96
C THR A 670 -29.93 -7.44 7.56
N LEU A 671 -29.28 -6.28 7.69
CA LEU A 671 -29.86 -5.06 8.28
C LEU A 671 -30.41 -4.07 7.22
N ALA A 672 -31.37 -3.24 7.63
CA ALA A 672 -32.07 -2.26 6.77
C ALA A 672 -31.85 -0.82 7.27
N LYS A 673 -32.45 0.17 6.59
CA LYS A 673 -32.48 1.56 7.11
C LYS A 673 -33.20 1.60 8.47
N ASP A 674 -32.77 2.52 9.34
CA ASP A 674 -33.28 2.68 10.71
C ASP A 674 -33.14 1.44 11.61
N SER A 675 -32.24 0.50 11.27
CA SER A 675 -31.98 -0.69 12.07
C SER A 675 -31.49 -0.35 13.49
N VAL A 676 -32.21 -0.89 14.48
CA VAL A 676 -31.86 -0.78 15.90
C VAL A 676 -30.91 -1.91 16.26
N ILE A 677 -29.64 -1.59 16.51
CA ILE A 677 -28.65 -2.58 16.92
C ILE A 677 -28.72 -2.79 18.44
N GLN A 678 -28.90 -4.05 18.85
CA GLN A 678 -29.02 -4.47 20.25
C GLN A 678 -27.65 -4.64 20.92
N SER A 679 -27.65 -4.55 22.26
CA SER A 679 -26.45 -4.66 23.10
C SER A 679 -25.66 -5.95 22.84
N GLY A 680 -24.33 -5.84 22.76
CA GLY A 680 -23.44 -6.99 22.53
C GLY A 680 -23.31 -7.44 21.08
N SER A 681 -23.96 -6.75 20.14
CA SER A 681 -23.77 -6.99 18.70
C SER A 681 -22.36 -6.62 18.26
N THR A 682 -21.62 -7.58 17.69
CA THR A 682 -20.38 -7.31 16.96
C THR A 682 -20.72 -6.88 15.54
N LEU A 683 -20.47 -5.61 15.19
CA LEU A 683 -20.54 -5.18 13.80
C LEU A 683 -19.29 -5.68 13.07
N ALA A 684 -19.42 -6.83 12.41
CA ALA A 684 -18.54 -7.19 11.31
C ALA A 684 -19.08 -6.57 10.02
N ALA A 685 -18.19 -6.27 9.06
CA ALA A 685 -18.64 -5.98 7.70
C ALA A 685 -19.43 -7.17 7.15
N ASN A 686 -20.39 -6.92 6.26
CA ASN A 686 -21.09 -7.98 5.54
C ASN A 686 -20.07 -8.76 4.71
N ALA A 687 -19.62 -9.91 5.21
CA ALA A 687 -18.73 -10.84 4.52
C ALA A 687 -19.46 -11.62 3.41
N GLY A 688 -20.15 -10.86 2.54
CA GLY A 688 -20.75 -11.38 1.32
C GLY A 688 -19.66 -11.73 0.32
N GLY A 689 -19.14 -12.96 0.40
CA GLY A 689 -18.38 -13.61 -0.67
C GLY A 689 -17.00 -13.01 -1.00
N ALA A 690 -16.48 -12.05 -0.24
CA ALA A 690 -15.13 -11.51 -0.46
C ALA A 690 -14.05 -12.50 0.03
N SER A 691 -13.59 -13.36 -0.86
CA SER A 691 -12.50 -14.30 -0.60
C SER A 691 -11.17 -13.58 -0.82
N GLY A 692 -10.50 -13.22 0.28
CA GLY A 692 -9.22 -12.52 0.24
C GLY A 692 -8.20 -13.23 -0.64
N THR A 693 -7.40 -12.46 -1.36
CA THR A 693 -6.36 -12.98 -2.25
C THR A 693 -4.99 -12.98 -1.57
N SER A 694 -4.18 -13.99 -1.90
CA SER A 694 -2.82 -14.16 -1.39
C SER A 694 -1.89 -14.49 -2.55
N ILE A 695 -0.75 -13.81 -2.60
CA ILE A 695 0.36 -14.19 -3.49
C ILE A 695 1.27 -15.14 -2.71
N SER A 696 1.42 -16.35 -3.25
CA SER A 696 2.35 -17.37 -2.77
C SER A 696 3.45 -17.62 -3.82
N ASP A 697 4.50 -18.35 -3.43
CA ASP A 697 5.58 -18.79 -4.34
C ASP A 697 6.22 -17.65 -5.16
N THR A 698 6.49 -16.53 -4.51
CA THR A 698 7.12 -15.36 -5.15
C THR A 698 8.60 -15.62 -5.40
N ALA A 699 9.02 -15.57 -6.66
CA ALA A 699 10.39 -15.78 -7.09
C ALA A 699 10.88 -14.66 -8.02
N THR A 700 12.03 -14.06 -7.70
CA THR A 700 12.73 -13.10 -8.56
C THR A 700 13.69 -13.85 -9.48
N ASN A 701 13.31 -14.01 -10.74
CA ASN A 701 14.12 -14.62 -11.79
C ASN A 701 14.97 -13.55 -12.49
N ARG A 702 16.15 -13.95 -12.98
CA ARG A 702 17.15 -13.06 -13.59
C ARG A 702 17.82 -13.78 -14.75
N LEU A 703 18.52 -13.08 -15.63
CA LEU A 703 19.13 -13.71 -16.80
C LEU A 703 20.18 -14.79 -16.43
N SER A 704 20.85 -14.66 -15.27
CA SER A 704 21.74 -15.69 -14.71
C SER A 704 21.04 -16.98 -14.26
N ASP A 705 19.74 -16.90 -13.95
CA ASP A 705 19.00 -17.94 -13.22
C ASP A 705 18.05 -18.73 -14.16
N VAL A 706 18.20 -18.51 -15.48
CA VAL A 706 17.38 -19.11 -16.54
C VAL A 706 17.50 -20.63 -16.55
N ASN A 707 16.35 -21.30 -16.39
CA ASN A 707 16.21 -22.76 -16.43
C ASN A 707 15.10 -23.18 -17.41
N VAL A 708 15.45 -23.86 -18.50
CA VAL A 708 14.54 -24.32 -19.56
C VAL A 708 14.26 -25.83 -19.52
N LEU A 709 14.60 -26.51 -18.42
CA LEU A 709 14.39 -27.95 -18.27
C LEU A 709 12.90 -28.35 -18.24
N THR A 710 12.02 -27.44 -17.82
CA THR A 710 10.56 -27.58 -17.89
C THR A 710 9.97 -26.60 -18.92
N GLN A 711 8.74 -26.87 -19.38
CA GLN A 711 8.05 -25.98 -20.33
C GLN A 711 7.78 -24.60 -19.70
N GLU A 712 7.33 -24.60 -18.46
CA GLU A 712 7.11 -23.42 -17.63
C GLU A 712 8.39 -22.62 -17.41
N GLY A 713 9.51 -23.29 -17.07
CA GLY A 713 10.82 -22.64 -16.94
C GLY A 713 11.27 -22.00 -18.25
N ALA A 714 11.04 -22.67 -19.39
CA ALA A 714 11.30 -22.12 -20.71
C ALA A 714 10.43 -20.89 -21.03
N GLN A 715 9.17 -20.83 -20.57
CA GLN A 715 8.33 -19.63 -20.68
C GLN A 715 8.83 -18.46 -19.82
N ILE A 716 9.22 -18.73 -18.57
CA ILE A 716 9.86 -17.72 -17.70
C ILE A 716 11.15 -17.21 -18.35
N ALA A 717 11.96 -18.09 -18.95
CA ALA A 717 13.19 -17.74 -19.63
C ALA A 717 12.96 -16.80 -20.83
N ILE A 718 11.83 -16.91 -21.54
CA ILE A 718 11.45 -15.96 -22.61
C ILE A 718 11.17 -14.59 -21.99
N ALA A 719 10.36 -14.52 -20.93
CA ALA A 719 10.04 -13.27 -20.24
C ALA A 719 11.28 -12.58 -19.64
N VAL A 720 12.20 -13.37 -19.07
CA VAL A 720 13.51 -12.92 -18.55
C VAL A 720 14.38 -12.36 -19.67
N ALA A 721 14.46 -13.04 -20.81
CA ALA A 721 15.19 -12.55 -21.98
C ALA A 721 14.56 -11.27 -22.56
N ASP A 722 13.23 -11.16 -22.60
CA ASP A 722 12.53 -9.94 -23.04
C ASP A 722 12.73 -8.75 -22.10
N SER A 723 12.72 -8.99 -20.78
CA SER A 723 13.11 -7.95 -19.82
C SER A 723 14.58 -7.56 -19.97
N ALA A 724 15.48 -8.51 -20.23
CA ALA A 724 16.90 -8.24 -20.43
C ALA A 724 17.15 -7.44 -21.71
N LEU A 725 16.46 -7.73 -22.81
CA LEU A 725 16.50 -6.92 -24.03
C LEU A 725 16.04 -5.49 -23.75
N LYS A 726 14.93 -5.31 -23.04
CA LYS A 726 14.41 -3.98 -22.66
C LYS A 726 15.36 -3.20 -21.75
N ASP A 727 16.04 -3.87 -20.83
CA ASP A 727 17.08 -3.28 -19.98
C ASP A 727 18.29 -2.82 -20.81
N LEU A 728 18.79 -3.68 -21.71
CA LEU A 728 19.93 -3.39 -22.59
C LEU A 728 19.61 -2.29 -23.62
N ASP A 729 18.44 -2.33 -24.24
CA ASP A 729 17.95 -1.32 -25.20
C ASP A 729 17.80 0.05 -24.53
N LYS A 730 17.41 0.10 -23.25
CA LYS A 730 17.41 1.34 -22.47
C LYS A 730 18.82 1.89 -22.30
N VAL A 731 19.78 1.06 -21.86
CA VAL A 731 21.19 1.48 -21.75
C VAL A 731 21.74 1.96 -23.09
N ARG A 732 21.38 1.27 -24.19
CA ARG A 732 21.75 1.65 -25.55
C ARG A 732 21.15 3.00 -25.97
N GLY A 733 19.88 3.25 -25.63
CA GLY A 733 19.20 4.52 -25.87
C GLY A 733 19.85 5.67 -25.11
N ASP A 734 20.22 5.46 -23.84
CA ASP A 734 20.93 6.44 -23.01
C ASP A 734 22.32 6.74 -23.60
N LEU A 735 23.07 5.72 -24.05
CA LEU A 735 24.35 5.90 -24.76
C LEU A 735 24.19 6.70 -26.07
N GLY A 736 23.18 6.41 -26.88
CA GLY A 736 22.89 7.14 -28.11
C GLY A 736 22.53 8.62 -27.85
N SER A 737 21.80 8.89 -26.76
CA SER A 737 21.52 10.26 -26.29
C SER A 737 22.81 11.00 -25.92
N VAL A 738 23.70 10.36 -25.14
CA VAL A 738 25.01 10.92 -24.77
C VAL A 738 25.88 11.15 -26.00
N GLN A 739 25.90 10.23 -26.98
CA GLN A 739 26.66 10.41 -28.23
C GLN A 739 26.16 11.63 -29.02
N ASN A 740 24.84 11.83 -29.10
CA ASN A 740 24.24 13.00 -29.74
C ASN A 740 24.58 14.30 -28.99
N GLN A 741 24.52 14.29 -27.65
CA GLN A 741 24.91 15.42 -26.81
C GLN A 741 26.38 15.78 -27.00
N LEU A 742 27.30 14.81 -26.96
CA LEU A 742 28.73 15.03 -27.19
C LEU A 742 29.01 15.54 -28.61
N THR A 743 28.33 15.00 -29.63
CA THR A 743 28.48 15.45 -31.02
C THR A 743 28.04 16.91 -31.19
N SER A 744 26.88 17.28 -30.64
CA SER A 744 26.39 18.66 -30.61
C SER A 744 27.34 19.60 -29.84
N THR A 745 27.87 19.11 -28.71
CA THR A 745 28.84 19.84 -27.89
C THR A 745 30.13 20.08 -28.67
N ILE A 746 30.70 19.08 -29.33
CA ILE A 746 31.89 19.23 -30.18
C ILE A 746 31.65 20.26 -31.29
N ALA A 747 30.50 20.23 -31.97
CA ALA A 747 30.16 21.21 -33.01
C ALA A 747 30.10 22.64 -32.45
N ASN A 748 29.50 22.84 -31.28
CA ASN A 748 29.45 24.13 -30.59
C ASN A 748 30.84 24.61 -30.15
N LEU A 749 31.62 23.74 -29.49
CA LEU A 749 33.00 24.04 -29.05
C LEU A 749 33.90 24.37 -30.24
N ALA A 750 33.76 23.67 -31.38
CA ALA A 750 34.52 23.93 -32.58
C ALA A 750 34.18 25.31 -33.17
N ALA A 751 32.91 25.67 -33.27
CA ALA A 751 32.48 27.00 -33.71
C ALA A 751 32.99 28.10 -32.76
N THR A 752 32.83 27.90 -31.44
CA THR A 752 33.30 28.83 -30.41
C THR A 752 34.83 28.98 -30.43
N LYS A 753 35.57 27.89 -30.65
CA LYS A 753 37.02 27.88 -30.83
C LYS A 753 37.47 28.67 -32.07
N VAL A 754 36.76 28.55 -33.20
CA VAL A 754 37.03 29.35 -34.40
C VAL A 754 36.75 30.84 -34.15
N ASN A 755 35.64 31.16 -33.49
CA ASN A 755 35.30 32.54 -33.13
C ASN A 755 36.34 33.18 -32.19
N ILE A 756 36.82 32.44 -31.18
CA ILE A 756 37.87 32.89 -30.27
C ILE A 756 39.21 33.05 -30.99
N ALA A 757 39.58 32.13 -31.89
CA ALA A 757 40.78 32.26 -32.70
C ALA A 757 40.72 33.49 -33.62
N SER A 758 39.56 33.77 -34.22
CA SER A 758 39.34 34.98 -35.03
C SER A 758 39.41 36.25 -34.18
N ALA A 759 38.94 36.21 -32.93
CA ALA A 759 39.03 37.32 -31.99
C ALA A 759 40.48 37.55 -31.50
N GLU A 760 41.23 36.48 -31.20
CA GLU A 760 42.67 36.56 -30.87
C GLU A 760 43.44 37.17 -32.05
N SER A 761 43.24 36.64 -33.25
CA SER A 761 43.83 37.14 -34.50
C SER A 761 43.54 38.63 -34.72
N SER A 762 42.28 39.07 -34.58
CA SER A 762 41.89 40.49 -34.73
C SER A 762 42.54 41.44 -33.72
N ILE A 763 42.99 40.92 -32.56
CA ILE A 763 43.70 41.68 -31.53
C ILE A 763 45.20 41.64 -31.77
N ARG A 764 45.75 40.47 -32.12
CA ARG A 764 47.18 40.18 -32.07
C ARG A 764 47.90 40.28 -33.41
N ASP A 765 47.24 39.97 -34.52
CA ASP A 765 47.87 39.93 -35.84
C ASP A 765 48.06 41.35 -36.41
N VAL A 766 49.04 41.50 -37.30
CA VAL A 766 49.35 42.78 -37.97
C VAL A 766 48.71 42.85 -39.36
N ASP A 767 48.14 44.01 -39.72
CA ASP A 767 47.86 44.30 -41.12
C ASP A 767 49.20 44.51 -41.84
N PHE A 768 49.59 43.50 -42.63
CA PHE A 768 50.87 43.51 -43.33
C PHE A 768 50.97 44.67 -44.34
N ALA A 769 49.86 45.11 -44.96
CA ALA A 769 49.88 46.20 -45.91
C ALA A 769 50.06 47.56 -45.21
N GLU A 770 49.38 47.78 -44.09
CA GLU A 770 49.54 49.00 -43.29
C GLU A 770 50.93 49.09 -42.64
N GLU A 771 51.41 48.02 -42.01
CA GLU A 771 52.71 48.03 -41.33
C GLU A 771 53.88 48.05 -42.33
N ALA A 772 53.74 47.48 -43.54
CA ALA A 772 54.73 47.65 -44.61
C ALA A 772 54.80 49.10 -45.13
N ALA A 773 53.65 49.79 -45.22
CA ALA A 773 53.62 51.22 -45.57
C ALA A 773 54.28 52.07 -44.46
N ASN A 774 54.03 51.76 -43.18
CA ASN A 774 54.68 52.41 -42.05
C ASN A 774 56.19 52.15 -42.01
N PHE A 775 56.63 50.91 -42.23
CA PHE A 775 58.05 50.56 -42.36
C PHE A 775 58.73 51.38 -43.47
N SER A 776 58.14 51.43 -44.67
CA SER A 776 58.67 52.22 -45.80
C SER A 776 58.74 53.71 -45.48
N LYS A 777 57.69 54.26 -44.84
CA LYS A 777 57.65 55.65 -44.35
C LYS A 777 58.77 55.93 -43.35
N PHE A 778 58.98 55.10 -42.34
CA PHE A 778 60.07 55.28 -41.38
C PHE A 778 61.44 55.13 -42.04
N GLN A 779 61.60 54.22 -43.00
CA GLN A 779 62.84 54.03 -43.75
C GLN A 779 63.21 55.31 -44.53
N ILE A 780 62.25 55.91 -45.22
CA ILE A 780 62.42 57.19 -45.93
C ILE A 780 62.70 58.33 -44.95
N LEU A 781 62.00 58.39 -43.81
CA LEU A 781 62.19 59.44 -42.79
C LEU A 781 63.54 59.33 -42.07
N THR A 782 64.07 58.14 -41.82
CA THR A 782 65.41 57.94 -41.24
C THR A 782 66.50 58.35 -42.23
N GLN A 783 66.35 58.02 -43.51
CA GLN A 783 67.24 58.53 -44.57
C GLN A 783 67.19 60.07 -44.64
N ALA A 784 65.99 60.66 -44.71
CA ALA A 784 65.81 62.11 -44.76
C ALA A 784 66.35 62.81 -43.49
N SER A 785 66.21 62.21 -42.32
CA SER A 785 66.75 62.74 -41.05
C SER A 785 68.27 62.70 -41.01
N SER A 786 68.88 61.65 -41.57
CA SER A 786 70.34 61.56 -41.76
C SER A 786 70.85 62.68 -42.68
N PHE A 787 70.21 62.89 -43.83
CA PHE A 787 70.53 64.00 -44.73
C PHE A 787 70.33 65.37 -44.06
N ALA A 788 69.23 65.56 -43.32
CA ALA A 788 68.97 66.80 -42.59
C ALA A 788 69.99 67.07 -41.46
N MET A 789 70.46 66.03 -40.76
CA MET A 789 71.53 66.15 -39.76
C MET A 789 72.87 66.51 -40.41
N ALA A 790 73.20 65.87 -41.53
CA ALA A 790 74.38 66.21 -42.33
C ALA A 790 74.33 67.68 -42.82
N GLN A 791 73.19 68.13 -43.33
CA GLN A 791 72.98 69.50 -43.78
C GLN A 791 73.02 70.53 -42.63
N ALA A 792 72.46 70.19 -41.46
CA ALA A 792 72.50 71.04 -40.27
C ALA A 792 73.91 71.16 -39.68
N ASN A 793 74.70 70.08 -39.74
CA ASN A 793 76.12 70.12 -39.37
C ASN A 793 76.94 70.93 -40.38
N ALA A 794 76.75 70.69 -41.68
CA ALA A 794 77.43 71.44 -42.74
C ALA A 794 77.18 72.95 -42.64
N SER A 795 75.92 73.39 -42.46
CA SER A 795 75.61 74.83 -42.32
C SER A 795 76.25 75.45 -41.07
N SER A 796 76.32 74.73 -39.95
CA SER A 796 77.03 75.20 -38.75
C SER A 796 78.54 75.28 -38.94
N GLN A 797 79.13 74.37 -39.72
CA GLN A 797 80.56 74.41 -40.10
C GLN A 797 80.86 75.57 -41.06
N THR A 798 79.97 75.85 -42.03
CA THR A 798 80.10 77.02 -42.92
C THR A 798 80.05 78.34 -42.14
N VAL A 799 79.18 78.44 -41.13
CA VAL A 799 79.13 79.63 -40.25
C VAL A 799 80.39 79.72 -39.36
N LEU A 800 80.92 78.60 -38.87
CA LEU A 800 82.19 78.57 -38.13
C LEU A 800 83.39 78.95 -39.01
N SER A 801 83.44 78.53 -40.27
CA SER A 801 84.52 78.93 -41.20
C SER A 801 84.44 80.41 -41.59
N LEU A 802 83.24 81.00 -41.60
CA LEU A 802 83.01 82.44 -41.83
C LEU A 802 83.27 83.32 -40.58
N LEU A 803 83.60 82.72 -39.44
CA LEU A 803 83.96 83.39 -38.18
C LEU A 803 85.41 83.11 -37.75
N GLN A 804 86.12 82.23 -38.47
CA GLN A 804 87.53 81.89 -38.25
C GLN A 804 88.45 82.38 -39.37
N GLY A 805 87.89 82.93 -40.45
CA GLY A 805 88.57 83.74 -41.47
C GLY A 805 88.06 85.17 -41.44
#